data_AF-A0AAD5MDZ7-F1
#
_entry.id   AF-A0AAD5MDZ7-F1
#
_cell.length_a   1.000
_cell.length_b   1.000
_cell.length_c   1.000
_cell.angle_alpha   90.00
_cell.angle_beta   90.00
_cell.angle_gamma   90.00
#
_symmetry.space_group_name_H-M   'P 1'
#
loop_
_entity.id
_entity.type
_entity.pdbx_description
1 polymer ?
#
loop_
_entity_poly.entity_id
_entity_poly.type
_entity_poly.pdbx_seq_one_letter_code
_entity_poly.pdbx_strand_id
1 'polypeptide(L)'
;MFKSCQKSLISFCPPRLTIQSLEAVYWARVPNETLRTTSLKLSDIRGWSVLCDDPVRIMAIYIPEKDESFDILEMIEKPIFLDFHRQTLNLYCKLTSHGNQKVAHILCRHVDEDQIMYAVKSHHLSGPMRQGYHDLLIAIHLQTHARARQSMSREYVIPLCGQLQNQNVFDPDSENRYPQIMGETYSMLPVMIAEPVRTHFTHEEEMKLLPPAFNFDALKAHVMNAMESATRHAVMNCRDLIGGNNRNHFEPLLKLFDSLLVIGLFDDSELETILNLIHPSAFNPAYEPASTQKGITEIELDEHVKVQIVNIIDHLCDIQLRHRIESLIGFSDGFVGELQHDQCKRYMEIKQTDMPPAEAAKKTKEFRCPPKEQMFRLLKCKVKEEKEDFLEDEVEYDQCPMAENLQEQLRDYCALLVAKVGNERDYYDEESENLIKAEEGSWVDALARLVVAVPPPPSPNDKELNMRKGTRNFRDMIVNMLREWALGDFIESNELIRKMFNLLLRQYSGVRELQDAIAQTYVLHERNNEDLQDFIVYLIQIRELLTVQFEQVEEAILKRGLWKLMNNRIFFQHPDLMRLLSVHENVMSIMMNILTAQQGAVEHEGEELKEKITIKDSSEMVVACSRFLCYFCRTSRQKPESDV
;
A
#
# COMPACT_ATOMS: atom_id res chain seq x y z
N MET A 1 5.77 40.06 -29.89
CA MET A 1 5.43 39.86 -28.46
C MET A 1 4.41 38.76 -28.29
N PHE A 2 3.16 38.90 -28.77
CA PHE A 2 2.14 37.84 -28.69
C PHE A 2 2.13 36.98 -29.96
N LYS A 3 2.52 35.70 -29.85
CA LYS A 3 2.56 34.77 -31.00
C LYS A 3 1.18 34.62 -31.69
N SER A 4 0.10 34.66 -30.92
CA SER A 4 -1.29 34.57 -31.41
C SER A 4 -1.69 35.70 -32.37
N CYS A 5 -1.11 36.89 -32.22
CA CYS A 5 -1.45 38.05 -33.04
C CYS A 5 -0.51 38.24 -34.24
N GLN A 6 0.48 37.36 -34.44
CA GLN A 6 1.54 37.57 -35.44
C GLN A 6 1.02 37.72 -36.88
N LYS A 7 -0.09 37.05 -37.22
CA LYS A 7 -0.73 37.13 -38.55
C LYS A 7 -1.82 38.20 -38.63
N SER A 8 -2.16 38.84 -37.51
CA SER A 8 -3.26 39.81 -37.49
C SER A 8 -2.76 41.18 -37.92
N LEU A 9 -3.53 41.81 -38.83
CA LEU A 9 -3.27 43.17 -39.32
C LEU A 9 -4.01 44.22 -38.49
N ILE A 10 -4.89 43.79 -37.58
CA ILE A 10 -5.65 44.67 -36.69
C ILE A 10 -4.77 45.01 -35.47
N SER A 11 -4.74 46.28 -35.07
CA SER A 11 -4.05 46.70 -33.85
C SER A 11 -4.83 46.25 -32.61
N PHE A 12 -4.13 45.61 -31.66
CA PHE A 12 -4.70 45.22 -30.37
C PHE A 12 -3.89 45.85 -29.23
N CYS A 13 -4.59 46.28 -28.18
CA CYS A 13 -3.99 46.65 -26.90
C CYS A 13 -4.36 45.57 -25.87
N PRO A 14 -3.57 44.49 -25.73
CA PRO A 14 -3.86 43.44 -24.77
C PRO A 14 -3.66 43.97 -23.34
N PRO A 15 -4.41 43.44 -22.35
CA PRO A 15 -4.34 43.89 -20.95
C PRO A 15 -2.99 43.62 -20.28
N ARG A 16 -2.10 42.85 -20.92
CA ARG A 16 -0.72 42.64 -20.44
C ARG A 16 0.20 43.85 -20.69
N LEU A 17 -0.19 44.77 -21.58
CA LEU A 17 0.53 46.03 -21.76
C LEU A 17 0.26 46.92 -20.56
N THR A 18 1.25 47.04 -19.69
CA THR A 18 1.18 47.82 -18.45
C THR A 18 2.30 48.85 -18.41
N ILE A 19 2.03 49.99 -17.79
CA ILE A 19 3.05 51.02 -17.53
C ILE A 19 3.69 50.68 -16.19
N GLN A 20 5.01 50.53 -16.16
CA GLN A 20 5.76 50.29 -14.94
C GLN A 20 6.52 51.55 -14.53
N SER A 21 6.61 51.79 -13.22
CA SER A 21 7.46 52.82 -12.62
C SER A 21 8.53 52.11 -11.81
N LEU A 22 9.81 52.43 -12.07
CA LEU A 22 10.93 51.86 -11.33
C LEU A 22 11.00 52.49 -9.94
N GLU A 23 11.15 51.66 -8.91
CA GLU A 23 11.48 52.08 -7.56
C GLU A 23 12.95 51.77 -7.27
N ALA A 24 13.63 52.65 -6.53
CA ALA A 24 15.05 52.49 -6.19
C ALA A 24 15.32 51.47 -5.06
N VAL A 25 14.27 50.89 -4.48
CA VAL A 25 14.34 50.00 -3.32
C VAL A 25 13.66 48.67 -3.66
N TYR A 26 14.33 47.57 -3.31
CA TYR A 26 13.81 46.21 -3.44
C TYR A 26 14.08 45.44 -2.15
N TRP A 27 13.11 44.64 -1.72
CA TRP A 27 13.25 43.75 -0.57
C TRP A 27 13.80 42.40 -1.04
N ALA A 28 15.12 42.24 -0.93
CA ALA A 28 15.80 40.96 -1.20
C ALA A 28 15.91 40.14 0.09
N ARG A 29 15.82 38.82 -0.05
CA ARG A 29 16.01 37.90 1.07
C ARG A 29 17.50 37.74 1.37
N VAL A 30 17.84 37.74 2.66
CA VAL A 30 19.19 37.40 3.11
C VAL A 30 19.36 35.87 3.07
N PRO A 31 20.38 35.33 2.39
CA PRO A 31 20.66 33.89 2.38
C PRO A 31 20.94 33.35 3.79
N ASN A 32 20.48 32.13 4.07
CA ASN A 32 20.74 31.48 5.37
C ASN A 32 22.21 31.06 5.53
N GLU A 33 22.84 30.69 4.42
CA GLU A 33 24.23 30.27 4.36
C GLU A 33 24.99 31.15 3.37
N THR A 34 26.24 31.45 3.70
CA THR A 34 27.15 32.22 2.86
C THR A 34 28.45 31.44 2.67
N LEU A 35 29.12 31.69 1.55
CA LEU A 35 30.40 31.06 1.26
C LEU A 35 31.41 31.38 2.37
N ARG A 36 31.92 30.34 3.03
CA ARG A 36 32.95 30.48 4.05
C ARG A 36 34.30 30.58 3.37
N THR A 37 34.92 31.75 3.45
CA THR A 37 36.25 32.00 2.88
C THR A 37 37.27 32.19 3.99
N THR A 38 38.43 31.56 3.86
CA THR A 38 39.59 31.82 4.73
C THR A 38 40.62 32.61 3.95
N SER A 39 41.15 33.67 4.56
CA SER A 39 42.17 34.50 3.94
C SER A 39 43.44 34.53 4.79
N LEU A 40 44.59 34.39 4.13
CA LEU A 40 45.90 34.38 4.78
C LEU A 40 46.87 35.25 3.98
N LYS A 41 47.48 36.25 4.62
CA LYS A 41 48.53 37.06 4.01
C LYS A 41 49.82 36.24 3.94
N LEU A 42 50.29 35.95 2.72
CA LEU A 42 51.51 35.16 2.51
C LEU A 42 52.77 36.03 2.66
N SER A 43 52.78 37.24 2.10
CA SER A 43 53.82 38.28 2.29
C SER A 43 53.38 39.60 1.62
N ASP A 44 54.12 40.69 1.83
CA ASP A 44 53.88 41.97 1.13
C ASP A 44 54.10 41.86 -0.39
N ILE A 45 54.92 40.91 -0.84
CA ILE A 45 55.24 40.69 -2.26
C ILE A 45 54.24 39.71 -2.91
N ARG A 46 53.83 38.66 -2.18
CA ARG A 46 52.91 37.61 -2.70
C ARG A 46 51.43 37.88 -2.42
N GLY A 47 51.12 38.90 -1.61
CA GLY A 47 49.75 39.29 -1.30
C GLY A 47 49.00 38.30 -0.40
N TRP A 48 47.68 38.27 -0.57
CA TRP A 48 46.75 37.45 0.19
C TRP A 48 46.34 36.21 -0.59
N SER A 49 46.39 35.06 0.07
CA SER A 49 45.74 33.83 -0.37
C SER A 49 44.32 33.80 0.16
N VAL A 50 43.35 33.50 -0.70
CA VAL A 50 41.94 33.30 -0.31
C VAL A 50 41.54 31.89 -0.73
N LEU A 51 41.02 31.12 0.23
CA LEU A 51 40.58 29.75 0.06
C LEU A 51 39.07 29.67 0.33
N CYS A 52 38.34 28.96 -0.52
CA CYS A 52 36.90 28.72 -0.39
C CYS A 52 36.63 27.24 -0.67
N ASP A 53 36.45 26.45 0.39
CA ASP A 53 36.38 24.98 0.27
C ASP A 53 34.94 24.44 0.19
N ASP A 54 33.98 25.15 0.81
CA ASP A 54 32.61 24.67 0.95
C ASP A 54 31.67 25.27 -0.12
N PRO A 55 31.12 24.46 -1.06
CA PRO A 55 30.16 24.95 -2.04
C PRO A 55 28.77 25.13 -1.42
N VAL A 56 28.17 26.30 -1.61
CA VAL A 56 26.76 26.58 -1.24
C VAL A 56 25.90 26.55 -2.50
N ARG A 57 24.81 25.78 -2.48
CA ARG A 57 23.86 25.66 -3.59
C ARG A 57 22.57 26.39 -3.25
N ILE A 58 22.01 27.06 -4.26
CA ILE A 58 20.69 27.70 -4.17
C ILE A 58 19.83 27.29 -5.37
N MET A 59 18.53 27.35 -5.20
CA MET A 59 17.56 27.20 -6.28
C MET A 59 16.91 28.56 -6.54
N ALA A 60 16.93 29.00 -7.79
CA ALA A 60 16.35 30.28 -8.21
C ALA A 60 15.30 30.05 -9.29
N ILE A 61 14.27 30.90 -9.28
CA ILE A 61 13.24 30.95 -10.31
C ILE A 61 13.62 32.05 -11.30
N TYR A 62 13.61 31.72 -12.59
CA TYR A 62 13.84 32.67 -13.67
C TYR A 62 12.51 33.04 -14.34
N ILE A 63 12.24 34.35 -14.49
CA ILE A 63 11.08 34.90 -15.20
C ILE A 63 11.53 35.34 -16.60
N PRO A 64 11.19 34.59 -17.66
CA PRO A 64 11.65 34.90 -19.01
C PRO A 64 11.07 36.21 -19.58
N GLU A 65 9.85 36.59 -19.19
CA GLU A 65 9.20 37.80 -19.71
C GLU A 65 9.87 39.09 -19.20
N LYS A 66 10.53 39.03 -18.04
CA LYS A 66 11.22 40.17 -17.42
C LYS A 66 12.75 40.07 -17.48
N ASP A 67 13.29 38.90 -17.84
CA ASP A 67 14.72 38.60 -17.76
C ASP A 67 15.28 38.81 -16.33
N GLU A 68 14.52 38.35 -15.33
CA GLU A 68 14.83 38.49 -13.91
C GLU A 68 14.88 37.11 -13.23
N SER A 69 15.66 36.99 -12.16
CA SER A 69 15.68 35.80 -11.32
C SER A 69 15.63 36.16 -9.84
N PHE A 70 15.02 35.31 -9.02
CA PHE A 70 15.00 35.43 -7.56
C PHE A 70 15.11 34.05 -6.91
N ASP A 71 15.60 34.02 -5.67
CA ASP A 71 15.66 32.81 -4.84
C ASP A 71 14.26 32.20 -4.68
N ILE A 72 14.13 30.89 -4.81
CA ILE A 72 12.84 30.20 -4.60
C ILE A 72 12.24 30.50 -3.22
N LEU A 73 13.09 30.77 -2.23
CA LEU A 73 12.67 31.11 -0.87
C LEU A 73 12.10 32.54 -0.76
N GLU A 74 12.39 33.44 -1.71
CA GLU A 74 11.74 34.76 -1.80
C GLU A 74 10.28 34.68 -2.21
N MET A 75 9.83 33.54 -2.73
CA MET A 75 8.48 33.40 -3.24
C MET A 75 7.40 33.55 -2.15
N ILE A 76 7.75 33.34 -0.88
CA ILE A 76 6.84 33.58 0.25
C ILE A 76 6.41 35.06 0.37
N GLU A 77 7.28 36.00 0.00
CA GLU A 77 6.99 37.44 -0.03
C GLU A 77 6.32 37.89 -1.35
N LYS A 78 6.03 36.92 -2.24
CA LYS A 78 5.45 37.15 -3.57
C LYS A 78 4.20 36.27 -3.77
N PRO A 79 3.09 36.55 -3.07
CA PRO A 79 1.93 35.65 -2.98
C PRO A 79 1.31 35.32 -4.35
N ILE A 80 1.22 36.29 -5.26
CA ILE A 80 0.68 36.08 -6.62
C ILE A 80 1.54 35.09 -7.41
N PHE A 81 2.87 35.23 -7.34
CA PHE A 81 3.81 34.34 -8.03
C PHE A 81 3.85 32.96 -7.37
N LEU A 82 3.75 32.90 -6.04
CA LEU A 82 3.66 31.64 -5.28
C LEU A 82 2.44 30.84 -5.69
N ASP A 83 1.26 31.46 -5.73
CA ASP A 83 0.03 30.79 -6.14
C ASP A 83 0.10 30.32 -7.59
N PHE A 84 0.62 31.16 -8.49
CA PHE A 84 0.80 30.79 -9.89
C PHE A 84 1.76 29.60 -10.06
N HIS A 85 2.90 29.63 -9.38
CA HIS A 85 3.90 28.57 -9.48
C HIS A 85 3.40 27.27 -8.83
N ARG A 86 2.68 27.34 -7.71
CA ARG A 86 1.99 26.17 -7.12
C ARG A 86 1.04 25.52 -8.11
N GLN A 87 0.23 26.30 -8.84
CA GLN A 87 -0.65 25.73 -9.86
C GLN A 87 0.11 25.17 -11.06
N THR A 88 1.31 25.70 -11.35
CA THR A 88 2.20 25.13 -12.37
C THR A 88 2.71 23.75 -11.96
N LEU A 89 3.12 23.57 -10.69
CA LEU A 89 3.50 22.26 -10.16
C LEU A 89 2.31 21.28 -10.18
N ASN A 90 1.12 21.74 -9.77
CA ASN A 90 -0.10 20.93 -9.84
C ASN A 90 -0.45 20.52 -11.28
N LEU A 91 -0.23 21.41 -12.25
CA LEU A 91 -0.40 21.10 -13.67
C LEU A 91 0.55 19.97 -14.08
N TYR A 92 1.82 20.01 -13.67
CA TYR A 92 2.77 18.92 -13.95
C TYR A 92 2.30 17.58 -13.37
N CYS A 93 1.81 17.55 -12.12
CA CYS A 93 1.23 16.34 -11.54
C CYS A 93 0.04 15.80 -12.34
N LYS A 94 -0.82 16.69 -12.86
CA LYS A 94 -1.96 16.30 -13.69
C LYS A 94 -1.54 15.78 -15.05
N LEU A 95 -0.49 16.34 -15.64
CA LEU A 95 0.05 15.90 -16.93
C LEU A 95 0.65 14.49 -16.88
N THR A 96 1.19 14.05 -15.73
CA THR A 96 1.70 12.67 -15.54
C THR A 96 0.68 11.70 -14.96
N SER A 97 -0.52 12.16 -14.66
CA SER A 97 -1.57 11.33 -14.10
C SER A 97 -1.91 10.15 -15.02
N HIS A 98 -2.44 9.08 -14.43
CA HIS A 98 -2.82 7.85 -15.14
C HIS A 98 -1.66 7.13 -15.85
N GLY A 99 -0.43 7.29 -15.36
CA GLY A 99 0.72 6.50 -15.82
C GLY A 99 1.30 6.98 -17.15
N ASN A 100 1.18 8.26 -17.47
CA ASN A 100 1.77 8.83 -18.69
C ASN A 100 3.30 8.96 -18.57
N GLN A 101 4.00 7.84 -18.84
CA GLN A 101 5.46 7.76 -18.66
C GLN A 101 6.22 8.66 -19.64
N LYS A 102 5.71 8.85 -20.85
CA LYS A 102 6.31 9.76 -21.84
C LYS A 102 6.42 11.18 -21.30
N VAL A 103 5.33 11.68 -20.70
CA VAL A 103 5.32 13.02 -20.12
C VAL A 103 6.17 13.07 -18.85
N ALA A 104 6.16 12.02 -18.03
CA ALA A 104 7.03 11.92 -16.85
C ALA A 104 8.52 12.11 -17.22
N HIS A 105 9.02 11.41 -18.25
CA HIS A 105 10.39 11.59 -18.75
C HIS A 105 10.67 13.00 -19.30
N ILE A 106 9.71 13.61 -20.00
CA ILE A 106 9.87 14.97 -20.52
C ILE A 106 9.94 15.98 -19.37
N LEU A 107 9.12 15.80 -18.34
CA LEU A 107 9.09 16.68 -17.17
C LEU A 107 10.36 16.60 -16.33
N CYS A 108 11.04 15.45 -16.29
CA CYS A 108 12.38 15.35 -15.68
C CYS A 108 13.43 16.27 -16.33
N ARG A 109 13.15 16.84 -17.52
CA ARG A 109 14.01 17.86 -18.16
C ARG A 109 13.64 19.28 -17.74
N HIS A 110 12.41 19.48 -17.27
CA HIS A 110 11.91 20.76 -16.78
C HIS A 110 12.21 20.95 -15.29
N VAL A 111 12.10 19.86 -14.51
CA VAL A 111 12.46 19.81 -13.10
C VAL A 111 13.30 18.55 -12.90
N ASP A 112 14.57 18.72 -12.56
CA ASP A 112 15.49 17.59 -12.39
C ASP A 112 15.46 17.00 -10.96
N GLU A 113 16.12 15.85 -10.79
CA GLU A 113 16.18 15.14 -9.51
C GLU A 113 16.83 15.98 -8.40
N ASP A 114 17.91 16.71 -8.72
CA ASP A 114 18.62 17.57 -7.76
C ASP A 114 17.73 18.70 -7.25
N GLN A 115 16.92 19.30 -8.12
CA GLN A 115 15.95 20.32 -7.77
C GLN A 115 14.85 19.76 -6.87
N ILE A 116 14.25 18.62 -7.22
CA ILE A 116 13.22 18.00 -6.38
C ILE A 116 13.79 17.65 -5.01
N MET A 117 14.97 17.05 -4.96
CA MET A 117 15.62 16.66 -3.71
C MET A 117 16.01 17.89 -2.86
N TYR A 118 16.47 18.99 -3.47
CA TYR A 118 16.70 20.26 -2.77
C TYR A 118 15.41 20.80 -2.14
N ALA A 119 14.31 20.81 -2.89
CA ALA A 119 13.02 21.31 -2.40
C ALA A 119 12.46 20.45 -1.26
N VAL A 120 12.58 19.13 -1.36
CA VAL A 120 12.13 18.16 -0.34
C VAL A 120 12.96 18.24 0.95
N LYS A 121 14.27 18.53 0.83
CA LYS A 121 15.18 18.72 1.97
C LYS A 121 15.11 20.11 2.60
N SER A 122 14.56 21.11 1.91
CA SER A 122 14.55 22.48 2.40
C SER A 122 13.58 22.69 3.58
N HIS A 123 14.13 23.11 4.72
CA HIS A 123 13.35 23.43 5.92
C HIS A 123 12.64 24.80 5.84
N HIS A 124 13.01 25.65 4.89
CA HIS A 124 12.54 27.04 4.80
C HIS A 124 11.57 27.28 3.64
N LEU A 125 11.26 26.23 2.88
CA LEU A 125 10.32 26.34 1.77
C LEU A 125 8.91 26.61 2.31
N SER A 126 8.16 27.47 1.62
CA SER A 126 6.77 27.76 2.00
C SER A 126 5.91 26.50 1.90
N GLY A 127 4.92 26.39 2.78
CA GLY A 127 4.05 25.20 2.84
C GLY A 127 3.43 24.79 1.50
N PRO A 128 2.81 25.70 0.73
CA PRO A 128 2.19 25.33 -0.54
C PRO A 128 3.20 24.89 -1.61
N MET A 129 4.43 25.42 -1.56
CA MET A 129 5.53 25.00 -2.43
C MET A 129 6.09 23.64 -2.05
N ARG A 130 6.26 23.42 -0.74
CA ARG A 130 6.67 22.13 -0.20
C ARG A 130 5.70 21.03 -0.63
N GLN A 131 4.40 21.26 -0.45
CA GLN A 131 3.37 20.33 -0.91
C GLN A 131 3.47 20.07 -2.41
N GLY A 132 3.59 21.12 -3.23
CA GLY A 132 3.70 20.99 -4.68
C GLY A 132 4.87 20.12 -5.14
N TYR A 133 6.06 20.25 -4.52
CA TYR A 133 7.22 19.43 -4.89
C TYR A 133 7.13 17.98 -4.41
N HIS A 134 6.56 17.73 -3.22
CA HIS A 134 6.33 16.35 -2.75
C HIS A 134 5.29 15.66 -3.62
N ASP A 135 4.19 16.35 -3.95
CA ASP A 135 3.15 15.82 -4.83
C ASP A 135 3.71 15.57 -6.26
N LEU A 136 4.62 16.42 -6.75
CA LEU A 136 5.29 16.22 -8.04
C LEU A 136 6.22 14.99 -8.04
N LEU A 137 7.04 14.85 -6.99
CA LEU A 137 7.88 13.66 -6.81
C LEU A 137 7.04 12.38 -6.83
N ILE A 138 5.94 12.37 -6.07
CA ILE A 138 5.02 11.23 -6.03
C ILE A 138 4.43 11.00 -7.41
N ALA A 139 3.90 12.03 -8.08
CA ALA A 139 3.22 11.90 -9.36
C ALA A 139 4.13 11.43 -10.51
N ILE A 140 5.41 11.79 -10.50
CA ILE A 140 6.36 11.40 -11.56
C ILE A 140 6.99 10.02 -11.27
N HIS A 141 7.44 9.79 -10.03
CA HIS A 141 8.34 8.67 -9.74
C HIS A 141 7.71 7.53 -8.91
N LEU A 142 6.67 7.79 -8.11
CA LEU A 142 6.15 6.79 -7.15
C LEU A 142 4.74 6.33 -7.48
N GLN A 143 3.90 7.18 -8.07
CA GLN A 143 2.47 6.94 -8.22
C GLN A 143 2.16 5.71 -9.07
N THR A 144 2.91 5.47 -10.15
CA THR A 144 2.75 4.26 -10.98
C THR A 144 3.02 2.99 -10.17
N HIS A 145 4.10 2.96 -9.39
CA HIS A 145 4.44 1.79 -8.57
C HIS A 145 3.46 1.58 -7.42
N ALA A 146 3.09 2.66 -6.73
CA ALA A 146 2.13 2.61 -5.63
C ALA A 146 0.74 2.14 -6.11
N ARG A 147 0.26 2.66 -7.25
CA ARG A 147 -1.01 2.22 -7.86
C ARG A 147 -0.98 0.76 -8.30
N ALA A 148 0.13 0.29 -8.88
CA ALA A 148 0.29 -1.11 -9.26
C ALA A 148 0.13 -2.03 -8.03
N ARG A 149 0.83 -1.72 -6.93
CA ARG A 149 0.72 -2.45 -5.65
C ARG A 149 -0.68 -2.40 -5.06
N GLN A 150 -1.31 -1.23 -5.03
CA GLN A 150 -2.68 -1.06 -4.54
C GLN A 150 -3.71 -1.82 -5.38
N SER A 151 -3.53 -1.88 -6.70
CA SER A 151 -4.44 -2.62 -7.59
C SER A 151 -4.44 -4.12 -7.34
N MET A 152 -3.40 -4.66 -6.69
CA MET A 152 -3.22 -6.07 -6.36
C MET A 152 -3.17 -6.31 -4.84
N SER A 153 -3.52 -5.32 -4.01
CA SER A 153 -3.33 -5.44 -2.56
C SER A 153 -4.20 -6.52 -1.92
N ARG A 154 -5.35 -6.84 -2.54
CA ARG A 154 -6.30 -7.87 -2.08
C ARG A 154 -6.23 -9.17 -2.87
N GLU A 155 -5.15 -9.36 -3.63
CA GLU A 155 -4.93 -10.55 -4.46
C GLU A 155 -3.72 -11.30 -3.91
N TYR A 156 -3.93 -12.53 -3.43
CA TYR A 156 -2.89 -13.30 -2.74
C TYR A 156 -2.48 -14.47 -3.61
N VAL A 157 -1.37 -14.32 -4.33
CA VAL A 157 -0.87 -15.34 -5.25
C VAL A 157 0.45 -15.86 -4.70
N ILE A 158 0.41 -17.03 -4.06
CA ILE A 158 1.50 -17.52 -3.22
C ILE A 158 2.16 -18.77 -3.87
N PRO A 159 3.48 -18.74 -4.13
CA PRO A 159 4.20 -19.90 -4.63
C PRO A 159 4.58 -20.84 -3.48
N LEU A 160 4.34 -22.15 -3.64
CA LEU A 160 4.78 -23.17 -2.71
C LEU A 160 6.31 -23.29 -2.76
N CYS A 161 6.96 -22.81 -1.70
CA CYS A 161 8.39 -22.89 -1.46
C CYS A 161 8.65 -23.44 -0.05
N GLY A 162 9.81 -24.06 0.17
CA GLY A 162 10.15 -24.66 1.47
C GLY A 162 10.22 -23.65 2.62
N GLN A 163 10.44 -22.37 2.30
CA GLN A 163 10.53 -21.31 3.29
C GLN A 163 9.16 -20.96 3.92
N LEU A 164 8.04 -21.19 3.23
CA LEU A 164 6.69 -20.97 3.77
C LEU A 164 6.41 -21.83 5.00
N GLN A 165 6.95 -23.06 5.04
CA GLN A 165 6.77 -23.98 6.16
C GLN A 165 7.46 -23.48 7.44
N ASN A 166 8.42 -22.56 7.31
CA ASN A 166 9.13 -21.97 8.45
C ASN A 166 8.40 -20.75 9.03
N GLN A 167 7.40 -20.19 8.31
CA GLN A 167 6.60 -19.07 8.81
C GLN A 167 5.36 -19.58 9.54
N ASN A 168 5.50 -19.80 10.85
CA ASN A 168 4.35 -20.01 11.73
C ASN A 168 4.05 -18.74 12.53
N VAL A 169 3.29 -17.84 11.92
CA VAL A 169 2.88 -16.56 12.49
C VAL A 169 1.92 -16.75 13.67
N PHE A 170 1.19 -17.88 13.72
CA PHE A 170 0.25 -18.17 14.79
C PHE A 170 0.89 -18.83 16.01
N ASP A 171 2.17 -19.21 15.91
CA ASP A 171 2.93 -19.76 17.04
C ASP A 171 3.06 -18.69 18.15
N PRO A 172 2.66 -18.98 19.40
CA PRO A 172 2.89 -18.09 20.53
C PRO A 172 4.36 -17.67 20.70
N ASP A 173 5.32 -18.55 20.35
CA ASP A 173 6.75 -18.26 20.47
C ASP A 173 7.28 -17.33 19.36
N SER A 174 6.53 -17.18 18.26
CA SER A 174 6.86 -16.25 17.17
C SER A 174 6.42 -14.81 17.46
N GLU A 175 5.64 -14.58 18.51
CA GLU A 175 5.11 -13.26 18.80
C GLU A 175 6.17 -12.38 19.46
N ASN A 176 6.46 -11.28 18.79
CA ASN A 176 7.45 -10.31 19.21
C ASN A 176 6.73 -9.05 19.71
N ARG A 177 7.51 -8.03 20.05
CA ARG A 177 6.97 -6.71 20.40
C ARG A 177 6.24 -6.02 19.27
N TYR A 178 6.65 -6.29 18.05
CA TYR A 178 6.08 -5.69 16.85
C TYR A 178 4.91 -6.53 16.35
N PRO A 179 3.91 -5.92 15.68
CA PRO A 179 2.90 -6.67 14.98
C PRO A 179 3.55 -7.56 13.90
N GLN A 180 2.81 -8.57 13.46
CA GLN A 180 3.25 -9.56 12.46
C GLN A 180 3.33 -8.95 11.05
N ILE A 181 4.20 -7.95 10.88
CA ILE A 181 4.43 -7.21 9.64
C ILE A 181 5.88 -7.29 9.15
N MET A 182 6.73 -7.97 9.94
CA MET A 182 8.17 -8.10 9.68
C MET A 182 8.46 -9.43 9.00
N GLY A 183 9.54 -9.46 8.23
CA GLY A 183 10.03 -10.65 7.55
C GLY A 183 9.66 -10.71 6.07
N GLU A 184 10.18 -11.74 5.40
CA GLU A 184 10.00 -11.88 3.95
C GLU A 184 8.53 -12.15 3.59
N THR A 185 8.05 -11.45 2.56
CA THR A 185 6.74 -11.68 1.94
C THR A 185 6.91 -12.64 0.76
N TYR A 186 6.16 -13.73 0.74
CA TYR A 186 6.23 -14.72 -0.35
C TYR A 186 5.17 -14.53 -1.43
N SER A 187 4.10 -13.78 -1.16
CA SER A 187 3.09 -13.43 -2.15
C SER A 187 3.72 -12.69 -3.32
N MET A 188 3.33 -13.08 -4.53
CA MET A 188 3.83 -12.50 -5.77
C MET A 188 3.20 -11.12 -5.96
N LEU A 189 4.04 -10.09 -5.91
CA LEU A 189 3.63 -8.71 -5.98
C LEU A 189 4.33 -7.97 -7.14
N PRO A 190 3.73 -6.87 -7.63
CA PRO A 190 4.36 -6.02 -8.65
C PRO A 190 5.77 -5.56 -8.24
N VAL A 191 6.78 -5.83 -9.06
CA VAL A 191 8.15 -5.36 -8.80
C VAL A 191 8.34 -3.94 -9.32
N MET A 192 9.02 -3.11 -8.52
CA MET A 192 9.40 -1.76 -8.92
C MET A 192 10.54 -1.81 -9.93
N ILE A 193 10.29 -1.34 -11.16
CA ILE A 193 11.29 -1.25 -12.21
C ILE A 193 11.21 0.14 -12.83
N ALA A 194 12.34 0.84 -12.85
CA ALA A 194 12.46 2.18 -13.42
C ALA A 194 13.59 2.21 -14.45
N GLU A 195 13.55 3.17 -15.37
CA GLU A 195 14.58 3.36 -16.39
C GLU A 195 15.21 4.76 -16.34
N PRO A 196 16.48 4.92 -16.77
CA PRO A 196 17.10 6.24 -16.83
C PRO A 196 16.29 7.23 -17.67
N VAL A 197 16.30 8.50 -17.28
CA VAL A 197 15.53 9.55 -17.96
C VAL A 197 15.88 9.61 -19.46
N ARG A 198 14.89 9.36 -20.32
CA ARG A 198 15.06 9.34 -21.78
C ARG A 198 14.65 10.68 -22.39
N THR A 199 15.32 11.06 -23.48
CA THR A 199 15.19 12.37 -24.12
C THR A 199 14.64 12.33 -25.54
N HIS A 200 14.68 11.17 -26.16
CA HIS A 200 14.19 10.89 -27.51
C HIS A 200 13.41 9.59 -27.46
N PHE A 201 12.24 9.59 -28.09
CA PHE A 201 11.33 8.45 -28.10
C PHE A 201 11.06 8.05 -29.55
N THR A 202 11.30 6.78 -29.89
CA THR A 202 10.73 6.18 -31.10
C THR A 202 9.34 5.62 -30.81
N HIS A 203 8.51 5.44 -31.82
CA HIS A 203 7.14 4.94 -31.65
C HIS A 203 7.09 3.56 -30.96
N GLU A 204 8.07 2.68 -31.19
CA GLU A 204 8.14 1.38 -30.53
C GLU A 204 8.58 1.47 -29.05
N GLU A 205 9.40 2.47 -28.72
CA GLU A 205 9.88 2.71 -27.35
C GLU A 205 8.79 3.33 -26.49
N GLU A 206 7.94 4.20 -27.04
CA GLU A 206 6.80 4.80 -26.33
C GLU A 206 5.87 3.73 -25.74
N MET A 207 5.69 2.60 -26.44
CA MET A 207 4.85 1.49 -26.00
C MET A 207 5.47 0.62 -24.89
N LYS A 208 6.70 0.90 -24.45
CA LYS A 208 7.46 0.12 -23.46
C LYS A 208 8.07 0.98 -22.35
N LEU A 209 7.76 2.27 -22.31
CA LEU A 209 8.36 3.18 -21.34
C LEU A 209 8.05 2.74 -19.91
N LEU A 210 9.10 2.72 -19.10
CA LEU A 210 9.01 2.50 -17.67
C LEU A 210 9.06 3.84 -16.95
N PRO A 211 8.67 3.91 -15.67
CA PRO A 211 8.81 5.13 -14.91
C PRO A 211 10.26 5.64 -14.86
N PRO A 212 10.48 6.96 -14.84
CA PRO A 212 11.83 7.53 -14.74
C PRO A 212 12.48 7.21 -13.39
N ALA A 213 13.72 6.75 -13.43
CA ALA A 213 14.51 6.43 -12.24
C ALA A 213 14.76 7.66 -11.36
N PHE A 214 14.90 7.40 -10.06
CA PHE A 214 15.21 8.38 -9.01
C PHE A 214 16.07 7.68 -7.95
N ASN A 215 16.89 8.42 -7.20
CA ASN A 215 17.66 7.84 -6.09
C ASN A 215 16.76 7.57 -4.87
N PHE A 216 16.09 6.41 -4.89
CA PHE A 216 15.15 5.99 -3.84
C PHE A 216 15.85 5.72 -2.50
N ASP A 217 17.11 5.30 -2.49
CA ASP A 217 17.87 5.08 -1.24
C ASP A 217 18.10 6.41 -0.51
N ALA A 218 18.55 7.44 -1.24
CA ALA A 218 18.73 8.77 -0.68
C ALA A 218 17.40 9.39 -0.23
N LEU A 219 16.31 9.10 -0.95
CA LEU A 219 14.97 9.54 -0.59
C LEU A 219 14.48 8.85 0.69
N LYS A 220 14.62 7.53 0.78
CA LYS A 220 14.26 6.72 1.94
C LYS A 220 15.00 7.19 3.20
N ALA A 221 16.31 7.36 3.10
CA ALA A 221 17.13 7.88 4.20
C ALA A 221 16.69 9.29 4.64
N HIS A 222 16.33 10.16 3.69
CA HIS A 222 15.78 11.48 4.02
C HIS A 222 14.44 11.39 4.74
N VAL A 223 13.50 10.57 4.24
CA VAL A 223 12.17 10.40 4.83
C VAL A 223 12.27 9.89 6.27
N MET A 224 13.13 8.90 6.53
CA MET A 224 13.35 8.37 7.89
C MET A 224 13.87 9.44 8.85
N ASN A 225 14.93 10.16 8.45
CA ASN A 225 15.49 11.25 9.26
C ASN A 225 14.49 12.40 9.47
N ALA A 226 13.73 12.74 8.42
CA ALA A 226 12.73 13.81 8.47
C ALA A 226 11.55 13.42 9.38
N MET A 227 11.11 12.15 9.38
CA MET A 227 10.06 11.65 10.27
C MET A 227 10.46 11.70 11.74
N GLU A 228 11.69 11.31 12.07
CA GLU A 228 12.22 11.41 13.42
C GLU A 228 12.32 12.89 13.87
N SER A 229 12.90 13.74 13.03
CA SER A 229 13.04 15.17 13.33
C SER A 229 11.68 15.87 13.47
N ALA A 230 10.72 15.56 12.60
CA ALA A 230 9.39 16.15 12.62
C ALA A 230 8.63 15.76 13.91
N THR A 231 8.65 14.48 14.25
CA THR A 231 8.06 13.98 15.49
C THR A 231 8.69 14.65 16.71
N ARG A 232 10.02 14.72 16.77
CA ARG A 232 10.73 15.37 17.88
C ARG A 232 10.37 16.86 18.00
N HIS A 233 10.28 17.59 16.89
CA HIS A 233 9.91 19.01 16.92
C HIS A 233 8.47 19.22 17.37
N ALA A 234 7.55 18.35 16.97
CA ALA A 234 6.16 18.42 17.39
C ALA A 234 5.99 18.09 18.88
N VAL A 235 6.67 17.06 19.41
CA VAL A 235 6.66 16.75 20.85
C VAL A 235 7.21 17.90 21.69
N MET A 236 8.23 18.60 21.19
CA MET A 236 8.81 19.77 21.86
C MET A 236 7.96 21.04 21.75
N ASN A 237 6.79 20.97 21.10
CA ASN A 237 5.92 22.12 20.81
C ASN A 237 6.70 23.28 20.16
N CYS A 238 7.58 22.95 19.20
CA CYS A 238 8.36 23.95 18.49
C CYS A 238 7.42 24.92 17.75
N ARG A 239 7.66 26.23 17.90
CA ARG A 239 6.87 27.26 17.22
C ARG A 239 7.13 27.30 15.71
N ASP A 240 8.34 26.94 15.29
CA ASP A 240 8.79 27.03 13.90
C ASP A 240 8.70 25.67 13.22
N LEU A 241 7.48 25.23 12.94
CA LEU A 241 7.26 24.04 12.12
C LEU A 241 7.58 24.33 10.65
N ILE A 242 8.25 23.40 9.97
CA ILE A 242 8.58 23.50 8.54
C ILE A 242 7.28 23.69 7.73
N GLY A 243 7.23 24.71 6.88
CA GLY A 243 6.03 25.05 6.11
C GLY A 243 4.98 25.88 6.86
N GLY A 244 5.27 26.26 8.11
CA GLY A 244 4.55 27.28 8.90
C GLY A 244 3.40 26.77 9.76
N ASN A 245 2.89 25.56 9.54
CA ASN A 245 1.81 24.98 10.34
C ASN A 245 1.92 23.45 10.42
N ASN A 246 1.13 22.82 11.31
CA ASN A 246 1.12 21.37 11.53
C ASN A 246 0.85 20.58 10.23
N ARG A 247 -0.14 21.01 9.45
CA ARG A 247 -0.51 20.39 8.18
C ARG A 247 0.64 20.34 7.17
N ASN A 248 1.24 21.47 6.85
CA ASN A 248 2.34 21.57 5.89
C ASN A 248 3.63 20.93 6.42
N HIS A 249 3.73 20.74 7.74
CA HIS A 249 4.84 20.05 8.35
C HIS A 249 4.81 18.55 8.07
N PHE A 250 3.64 17.92 8.29
CA PHE A 250 3.47 16.48 8.26
C PHE A 250 2.85 15.92 6.98
N GLU A 251 1.82 16.55 6.42
CA GLU A 251 1.02 15.97 5.31
C GLU A 251 1.90 15.57 4.10
N PRO A 252 2.81 16.43 3.57
CA PRO A 252 3.63 16.05 2.42
C PRO A 252 4.63 14.92 2.74
N LEU A 253 5.15 14.91 3.96
CA LEU A 253 6.10 13.89 4.42
C LEU A 253 5.42 12.53 4.60
N LEU A 254 4.23 12.52 5.21
CA LEU A 254 3.45 11.28 5.41
C LEU A 254 2.95 10.70 4.10
N LYS A 255 2.54 11.51 3.12
CA LYS A 255 2.17 11.01 1.78
C LYS A 255 3.35 10.34 1.07
N LEU A 256 4.52 10.93 1.21
CA LEU A 256 5.74 10.40 0.63
C LEU A 256 6.12 9.09 1.32
N PHE A 257 6.09 9.07 2.64
CA PHE A 257 6.30 7.88 3.46
C PHE A 257 5.32 6.75 3.08
N ASP A 258 4.03 7.05 3.02
CA ASP A 258 2.97 6.09 2.66
C ASP A 258 3.20 5.49 1.26
N SER A 259 3.60 6.32 0.29
CA SER A 259 3.94 5.85 -1.05
C SER A 259 5.12 4.85 -1.04
N LEU A 260 6.17 5.13 -0.26
CA LEU A 260 7.32 4.21 -0.12
C LEU A 260 6.96 2.93 0.63
N LEU A 261 6.07 3.02 1.63
CA LEU A 261 5.55 1.88 2.39
C LEU A 261 4.75 0.93 1.50
N VAL A 262 3.82 1.47 0.70
CA VAL A 262 3.00 0.70 -0.24
C VAL A 262 3.85 0.01 -1.31
N ILE A 263 4.95 0.64 -1.75
CA ILE A 263 5.88 0.04 -2.71
C ILE A 263 6.68 -1.12 -2.08
N GLY A 264 6.87 -1.10 -0.76
CA GLY A 264 7.63 -2.11 -0.02
C GLY A 264 9.14 -1.85 -0.04
N LEU A 265 9.56 -0.59 0.16
CA LEU A 265 10.99 -0.21 0.17
C LEU A 265 11.63 -0.15 1.56
N PHE A 266 10.82 -0.28 2.62
CA PHE A 266 11.31 -0.27 4.00
C PHE A 266 11.70 -1.66 4.46
N ASP A 267 12.86 -1.76 5.11
CA ASP A 267 13.35 -2.99 5.71
C ASP A 267 12.83 -3.13 7.16
N ASP A 268 12.91 -4.33 7.75
CA ASP A 268 12.40 -4.60 9.10
C ASP A 268 12.92 -3.62 10.16
N SER A 269 14.21 -3.28 10.15
CA SER A 269 14.79 -2.31 11.11
C SER A 269 14.22 -0.89 10.96
N GLU A 270 13.83 -0.53 9.74
CA GLU A 270 13.21 0.76 9.47
C GLU A 270 11.77 0.76 9.95
N LEU A 271 11.03 -0.32 9.69
CA LEU A 271 9.67 -0.52 10.21
C LEU A 271 9.63 -0.49 11.75
N GLU A 272 10.60 -1.10 12.43
CA GLU A 272 10.73 -1.03 13.89
C GLU A 272 10.89 0.42 14.36
N THR A 273 11.77 1.17 13.71
CA THR A 273 12.01 2.59 14.01
C THR A 273 10.74 3.42 13.80
N ILE A 274 9.98 3.14 12.74
CA ILE A 274 8.71 3.82 12.44
C ILE A 274 7.65 3.51 13.50
N LEU A 275 7.47 2.24 13.88
CA LEU A 275 6.53 1.86 14.92
C LEU A 275 6.85 2.53 16.26
N ASN A 276 8.14 2.63 16.59
CA ASN A 276 8.60 3.35 17.77
C ASN A 276 8.25 4.85 17.72
N LEU A 277 8.25 5.48 16.54
CA LEU A 277 7.84 6.87 16.34
C LEU A 277 6.31 7.04 16.40
N ILE A 278 5.55 6.09 15.85
CA ILE A 278 4.08 6.13 15.87
C ILE A 278 3.57 6.10 17.30
N HIS A 279 4.00 5.10 18.08
CA HIS A 279 3.52 4.90 19.44
C HIS A 279 4.61 4.27 20.35
N PRO A 280 5.50 5.10 20.94
CA PRO A 280 6.62 4.64 21.76
C PRO A 280 6.19 3.74 22.91
N SER A 281 5.05 4.02 23.55
CA SER A 281 4.58 3.26 24.71
C SER A 281 4.22 1.81 24.39
N ALA A 282 3.89 1.50 23.13
CA ALA A 282 3.62 0.14 22.66
C ALA A 282 4.88 -0.56 22.13
N PHE A 283 5.74 0.17 21.42
CA PHE A 283 6.79 -0.45 20.59
C PHE A 283 8.23 -0.14 21.01
N ASN A 284 8.49 0.91 21.79
CA ASN A 284 9.85 1.26 22.16
C ASN A 284 10.34 0.43 23.37
N PRO A 285 11.43 -0.37 23.25
CA PRO A 285 12.01 -1.13 24.37
C PRO A 285 12.53 -0.29 25.52
N ALA A 286 12.99 0.93 25.23
CA ALA A 286 13.47 1.86 26.23
C ALA A 286 12.37 2.76 26.81
N TYR A 287 11.09 2.52 26.49
CA TYR A 287 10.00 3.35 26.99
C TYR A 287 9.80 3.17 28.49
N GLU A 288 9.90 4.28 29.23
CA GLU A 288 9.56 4.33 30.64
C GLU A 288 8.17 4.99 30.81
N PRO A 289 7.23 4.40 31.57
CA PRO A 289 5.87 4.95 31.76
C PRO A 289 5.82 6.35 32.38
N ALA A 290 6.91 6.79 33.01
CA ALA A 290 7.07 8.13 33.58
C ALA A 290 7.81 9.10 32.64
N SER A 291 8.19 8.66 31.44
CA SER A 291 8.88 9.49 30.45
C SER A 291 7.91 10.40 29.71
N THR A 292 8.39 11.56 29.27
CA THR A 292 7.63 12.51 28.44
C THR A 292 7.71 12.17 26.94
N GLN A 293 8.11 10.94 26.58
CA GLN A 293 8.25 10.53 25.19
C GLN A 293 6.87 10.27 24.59
N LYS A 294 6.37 11.22 23.79
CA LYS A 294 5.11 11.07 23.06
C LYS A 294 5.34 10.56 21.64
N GLY A 295 4.41 9.73 21.16
CA GLY A 295 4.33 9.28 19.77
C GLY A 295 3.58 10.25 18.87
N ILE A 296 3.66 10.04 17.55
CA ILE A 296 2.91 10.83 16.56
C ILE A 296 1.41 10.80 16.85
N THR A 297 0.87 9.65 17.27
CA THR A 297 -0.56 9.47 17.52
C THR A 297 -1.07 10.18 18.78
N GLU A 298 -0.17 10.56 19.69
CA GLU A 298 -0.46 11.17 20.99
C GLU A 298 -0.31 12.72 20.95
N ILE A 299 -0.01 13.28 19.77
CA ILE A 299 0.15 14.72 19.54
C ILE A 299 -1.14 15.27 18.91
N GLU A 300 -1.44 16.54 19.15
CA GLU A 300 -2.52 17.25 18.46
C GLU A 300 -2.14 17.46 16.97
N LEU A 301 -2.93 16.85 16.09
CA LEU A 301 -2.69 16.84 14.65
C LEU A 301 -3.89 17.39 13.88
N ASP A 302 -3.61 18.08 12.78
CA ASP A 302 -4.62 18.53 11.81
C ASP A 302 -5.37 17.32 11.21
N GLU A 303 -6.66 17.48 10.89
CA GLU A 303 -7.48 16.40 10.34
C GLU A 303 -6.88 15.78 9.06
N HIS A 304 -6.25 16.58 8.20
CA HIS A 304 -5.61 16.06 6.99
C HIS A 304 -4.40 15.18 7.30
N VAL A 305 -3.71 15.43 8.41
CA VAL A 305 -2.60 14.60 8.90
C VAL A 305 -3.14 13.29 9.48
N LYS A 306 -4.23 13.36 10.26
CA LYS A 306 -4.93 12.17 10.77
C LYS A 306 -5.36 11.23 9.63
N VAL A 307 -5.86 11.78 8.52
CA VAL A 307 -6.18 10.97 7.32
C VAL A 307 -4.99 10.19 6.79
N GLN A 308 -3.80 10.80 6.73
CA GLN A 308 -2.59 10.10 6.27
C GLN A 308 -2.17 9.00 7.24
N ILE A 309 -2.23 9.26 8.55
CA ILE A 309 -1.91 8.27 9.58
C ILE A 309 -2.85 7.06 9.48
N VAL A 310 -4.15 7.29 9.31
CA VAL A 310 -5.12 6.20 9.14
C VAL A 310 -4.80 5.37 7.89
N ASN A 311 -4.42 5.99 6.76
CA ASN A 311 -4.02 5.23 5.56
C ASN A 311 -2.77 4.37 5.82
N ILE A 312 -1.76 4.93 6.49
CA ILE A 312 -0.52 4.22 6.82
C ILE A 312 -0.84 3.00 7.69
N ILE A 313 -1.65 3.17 8.74
CA ILE A 313 -2.04 2.07 9.62
C ILE A 313 -2.89 1.03 8.88
N ASP A 314 -3.78 1.46 7.98
CA ASP A 314 -4.57 0.58 7.13
C ASP A 314 -3.67 -0.29 6.22
N HIS A 315 -2.62 0.29 5.63
CA HIS A 315 -1.62 -0.46 4.87
C HIS A 315 -0.80 -1.42 5.76
N LEU A 316 -0.46 -1.04 6.99
CA LEU A 316 0.18 -1.95 7.94
C LEU A 316 -0.72 -3.14 8.30
N CYS A 317 -2.05 -2.93 8.41
CA CYS A 317 -3.02 -4.00 8.60
C CYS A 317 -3.07 -4.94 7.38
N ASP A 318 -2.96 -4.42 6.15
CA ASP A 318 -2.87 -5.23 4.93
C ASP A 318 -1.61 -6.11 4.91
N ILE A 319 -0.46 -5.59 5.38
CA ILE A 319 0.78 -6.36 5.52
C ILE A 319 0.57 -7.49 6.54
N GLN A 320 -0.01 -7.18 7.71
CA GLN A 320 -0.30 -8.17 8.74
C GLN A 320 -1.23 -9.29 8.24
N LEU A 321 -2.29 -8.92 7.51
CA LEU A 321 -3.22 -9.87 6.92
C LEU A 321 -2.52 -10.79 5.91
N ARG A 322 -1.60 -10.24 5.10
CA ARG A 322 -0.82 -11.03 4.13
C ARG A 322 0.05 -12.08 4.80
N HIS A 323 0.80 -11.73 5.85
CA HIS A 323 1.60 -12.71 6.60
C HIS A 323 0.75 -13.81 7.25
N ARG A 324 -0.46 -13.46 7.73
CA ARG A 324 -1.40 -14.46 8.27
C ARG A 324 -1.86 -15.45 7.19
N ILE A 325 -2.13 -14.98 5.98
CA ILE A 325 -2.51 -15.84 4.85
C ILE A 325 -1.33 -16.72 4.43
N GLU A 326 -0.13 -16.15 4.30
CA GLU A 326 1.07 -16.91 3.95
C GLU A 326 1.36 -18.02 4.98
N SER A 327 1.23 -17.73 6.27
CA SER A 327 1.37 -18.73 7.33
C SER A 327 0.27 -19.80 7.28
N LEU A 328 -0.97 -19.41 6.98
CA LEU A 328 -2.06 -20.36 6.77
C LEU A 328 -1.82 -21.29 5.58
N ILE A 329 -1.27 -20.76 4.48
CA ILE A 329 -0.87 -21.57 3.33
C ILE A 329 0.31 -22.48 3.69
N GLY A 330 1.29 -21.99 4.44
CA GLY A 330 2.43 -22.78 4.93
C GLY A 330 1.99 -23.98 5.77
N PHE A 331 1.08 -23.77 6.74
CA PHE A 331 0.46 -24.85 7.51
C PHE A 331 -0.31 -25.81 6.59
N SER A 332 -1.13 -25.28 5.68
CA SER A 332 -1.98 -26.09 4.80
C SER A 332 -1.18 -26.98 3.85
N ASP A 333 -0.05 -26.49 3.31
CA ASP A 333 0.84 -27.26 2.46
C ASP A 333 1.44 -28.46 3.21
N GLY A 334 2.03 -28.22 4.39
CA GLY A 334 2.57 -29.26 5.25
C GLY A 334 1.51 -30.29 5.66
N PHE A 335 0.36 -29.81 6.14
CA PHE A 335 -0.76 -30.64 6.58
C PHE A 335 -1.32 -31.53 5.46
N VAL A 336 -1.51 -30.97 4.25
CA VAL A 336 -1.98 -31.75 3.09
C VAL A 336 -0.93 -32.80 2.69
N GLY A 337 0.36 -32.51 2.81
CA GLY A 337 1.43 -33.49 2.59
C GLY A 337 1.33 -34.68 3.55
N GLU A 338 1.18 -34.44 4.85
CA GLU A 338 1.00 -35.50 5.85
C GLU A 338 -0.31 -36.28 5.65
N LEU A 339 -1.39 -35.58 5.32
CA LEU A 339 -2.70 -36.17 5.05
C LEU A 339 -2.67 -37.11 3.84
N GLN A 340 -1.96 -36.75 2.77
CA GLN A 340 -1.76 -37.62 1.61
C GLN A 340 -0.94 -38.86 1.95
N HIS A 341 0.07 -38.72 2.82
CA HIS A 341 0.86 -39.86 3.30
C HIS A 341 0.01 -40.82 4.14
N ASP A 342 -0.78 -40.31 5.08
CA ASP A 342 -1.75 -41.09 5.87
C ASP A 342 -2.72 -41.84 4.96
N GLN A 343 -3.33 -41.14 3.99
CA GLN A 343 -4.25 -41.74 3.04
C GLN A 343 -3.60 -42.84 2.19
N CYS A 344 -2.35 -42.64 1.74
CA CYS A 344 -1.58 -43.64 0.99
C CYS A 344 -1.34 -44.89 1.85
N LYS A 345 -0.96 -44.71 3.12
CA LYS A 345 -0.76 -45.81 4.07
C LYS A 345 -2.06 -46.60 4.28
N ARG A 346 -3.18 -45.93 4.56
CA ARG A 346 -4.51 -46.56 4.72
C ARG A 346 -4.94 -47.31 3.46
N TYR A 347 -4.67 -46.77 2.28
CA TYR A 347 -4.93 -47.45 1.01
C TYR A 347 -4.11 -48.75 0.87
N MET A 348 -2.82 -48.72 1.22
CA MET A 348 -1.95 -49.90 1.16
C MET A 348 -2.37 -50.97 2.17
N GLU A 349 -2.79 -50.58 3.37
CA GLU A 349 -3.34 -51.49 4.39
C GLU A 349 -4.59 -52.21 3.86
N ILE A 350 -5.54 -51.48 3.29
CA ILE A 350 -6.75 -52.07 2.69
C ILE A 350 -6.39 -53.04 1.56
N LYS A 351 -5.40 -52.70 0.72
CA LYS A 351 -4.96 -53.56 -0.39
C LYS A 351 -4.28 -54.85 0.09
N GLN A 352 -3.63 -54.83 1.25
CA GLN A 352 -2.91 -55.96 1.82
C GLN A 352 -3.77 -56.86 2.72
N THR A 353 -4.95 -56.38 3.13
CA THR A 353 -5.85 -57.11 4.03
C THR A 353 -6.94 -57.83 3.23
N ASP A 354 -7.18 -59.11 3.53
CA ASP A 354 -8.29 -59.85 2.92
C ASP A 354 -9.56 -59.57 3.73
N MET A 355 -10.51 -58.83 3.15
CA MET A 355 -11.66 -58.26 3.87
C MET A 355 -13.00 -58.50 3.15
N PRO A 356 -14.12 -58.72 3.88
CA PRO A 356 -15.42 -58.98 3.29
C PRO A 356 -15.92 -57.82 2.39
N PRO A 357 -16.70 -58.10 1.32
CA PRO A 357 -17.15 -57.07 0.37
C PRO A 357 -17.89 -55.87 0.99
N ALA A 358 -18.67 -56.11 2.05
CA ALA A 358 -19.42 -55.06 2.74
C ALA A 358 -18.49 -54.08 3.50
N GLU A 359 -17.44 -54.60 4.15
CA GLU A 359 -16.45 -53.78 4.85
C GLU A 359 -15.52 -53.07 3.85
N ALA A 360 -15.17 -53.75 2.76
CA ALA A 360 -14.37 -53.17 1.67
C ALA A 360 -15.10 -52.00 1.01
N ALA A 361 -16.41 -52.13 0.76
CA ALA A 361 -17.23 -51.06 0.19
C ALA A 361 -17.28 -49.82 1.09
N LYS A 362 -17.35 -49.99 2.42
CA LYS A 362 -17.29 -48.89 3.38
C LYS A 362 -15.92 -48.21 3.38
N LYS A 363 -14.83 -48.98 3.58
CA LYS A 363 -13.46 -48.43 3.68
C LYS A 363 -12.96 -47.80 2.39
N THR A 364 -13.42 -48.30 1.23
CA THR A 364 -12.97 -47.76 -0.07
C THR A 364 -13.78 -46.57 -0.58
N LYS A 365 -14.82 -46.13 0.15
CA LYS A 365 -15.68 -45.03 -0.27
C LYS A 365 -14.91 -43.71 -0.42
N GLU A 366 -13.93 -43.46 0.43
CA GLU A 366 -13.02 -42.29 0.33
C GLU A 366 -12.29 -42.23 -1.02
N PHE A 367 -11.67 -43.33 -1.45
CA PHE A 367 -10.86 -43.39 -2.68
C PHE A 367 -11.69 -43.41 -3.97
N ARG A 368 -13.01 -43.56 -3.86
CA ARG A 368 -13.94 -43.52 -5.00
C ARG A 368 -14.51 -42.11 -5.21
N CYS A 369 -14.41 -41.23 -4.22
CA CYS A 369 -14.91 -39.87 -4.29
C CYS A 369 -13.95 -38.97 -5.08
N PRO A 370 -14.45 -37.96 -5.80
CA PRO A 370 -13.62 -36.92 -6.38
C PRO A 370 -12.88 -36.13 -5.27
N PRO A 371 -11.72 -35.51 -5.56
CA PRO A 371 -10.87 -34.87 -4.55
C PRO A 371 -11.59 -33.85 -3.65
N LYS A 372 -12.55 -33.08 -4.20
CA LYS A 372 -13.33 -32.10 -3.43
C LYS A 372 -14.20 -32.77 -2.36
N GLU A 373 -14.92 -33.83 -2.74
CA GLU A 373 -15.74 -34.60 -1.79
C GLU A 373 -14.89 -35.39 -0.80
N GLN A 374 -13.75 -35.91 -1.27
CA GLN A 374 -12.76 -36.59 -0.45
C GLN A 374 -12.23 -35.66 0.66
N MET A 375 -11.85 -34.43 0.31
CA MET A 375 -11.41 -33.43 1.28
C MET A 375 -12.53 -33.04 2.25
N PHE A 376 -13.76 -32.81 1.78
CA PHE A 376 -14.89 -32.53 2.67
C PHE A 376 -15.14 -33.64 3.69
N ARG A 377 -14.95 -34.90 3.31
CA ARG A 377 -15.07 -36.03 4.24
C ARG A 377 -13.93 -36.04 5.25
N LEU A 378 -12.69 -35.79 4.82
CA LEU A 378 -11.52 -35.74 5.70
C LEU A 378 -11.58 -34.56 6.68
N LEU A 379 -12.19 -33.44 6.30
CA LEU A 379 -12.31 -32.27 7.17
C LEU A 379 -13.49 -32.33 8.14
N LYS A 380 -14.33 -33.37 8.13
CA LYS A 380 -15.41 -33.58 9.12
C LYS A 380 -14.89 -34.08 10.47
N CYS A 381 -13.84 -33.45 10.99
CA CYS A 381 -13.24 -33.75 12.29
C CYS A 381 -14.12 -33.16 13.41
N LYS A 382 -15.17 -33.86 13.83
CA LYS A 382 -15.94 -33.48 15.03
C LYS A 382 -15.19 -33.91 16.29
N VAL A 383 -15.28 -33.10 17.35
CA VAL A 383 -14.85 -33.52 18.70
C VAL A 383 -15.67 -34.75 19.08
N LYS A 384 -15.00 -35.84 19.47
CA LYS A 384 -15.68 -36.98 20.08
C LYS A 384 -16.21 -36.50 21.44
N GLU A 385 -17.52 -36.36 21.58
CA GLU A 385 -18.11 -36.13 22.90
C GLU A 385 -17.84 -37.38 23.75
N GLU A 386 -16.99 -37.22 24.77
CA GLU A 386 -16.77 -38.25 25.78
C GLU A 386 -18.02 -38.35 26.67
N LYS A 387 -19.06 -39.03 26.17
CA LYS A 387 -20.14 -39.77 26.86
C LYS A 387 -21.45 -39.65 26.08
N GLU A 388 -21.92 -40.77 25.55
CA GLU A 388 -23.15 -41.38 26.05
C GLU A 388 -23.11 -42.90 25.82
N ASP A 389 -23.49 -43.62 26.87
CA ASP A 389 -23.46 -45.06 26.99
C ASP A 389 -24.30 -45.78 25.93
N PHE A 390 -23.74 -46.87 25.40
CA PHE A 390 -24.43 -48.08 24.95
C PHE A 390 -25.92 -47.96 24.55
N LEU A 391 -26.19 -47.62 23.28
CA LEU A 391 -27.33 -48.15 22.54
C LEU A 391 -26.87 -48.52 21.11
N GLU A 392 -26.85 -49.82 20.81
CA GLU A 392 -26.28 -50.46 19.62
C GLU A 392 -27.01 -50.16 18.27
N ASP A 393 -27.88 -49.17 18.17
CA ASP A 393 -28.70 -48.95 16.95
C ASP A 393 -28.72 -47.51 16.40
N GLU A 394 -27.88 -46.59 16.90
CA GLU A 394 -27.74 -45.28 16.28
C GLU A 394 -26.66 -45.29 15.18
N VAL A 395 -27.14 -45.27 13.93
CA VAL A 395 -26.46 -44.95 12.67
C VAL A 395 -24.98 -44.57 12.88
N GLU A 396 -24.09 -45.52 12.58
CA GLU A 396 -22.63 -45.36 12.51
C GLU A 396 -22.31 -44.09 11.71
N TYR A 397 -22.23 -42.94 12.39
CA TYR A 397 -21.94 -41.65 11.78
C TYR A 397 -20.63 -41.83 11.04
N ASP A 398 -20.58 -41.36 9.79
CA ASP A 398 -19.43 -41.40 8.87
C ASP A 398 -18.21 -40.76 9.57
N GLN A 399 -17.53 -41.53 10.43
CA GLN A 399 -16.42 -41.08 11.25
C GLN A 399 -15.32 -40.56 10.33
N CYS A 400 -14.71 -39.44 10.72
CA CYS A 400 -13.59 -38.90 9.97
C CYS A 400 -12.50 -39.99 9.84
N PRO A 401 -12.11 -40.36 8.61
CA PRO A 401 -11.19 -41.48 8.41
C PRO A 401 -9.71 -41.06 8.57
N MET A 402 -9.46 -39.77 8.83
CA MET A 402 -8.16 -39.20 9.13
C MET A 402 -7.63 -39.69 10.48
N ALA A 403 -6.33 -39.95 10.59
CA ALA A 403 -5.70 -40.34 11.85
C ALA A 403 -5.90 -39.30 12.97
N GLU A 404 -6.10 -39.76 14.21
CA GLU A 404 -6.42 -38.88 15.37
C GLU A 404 -5.39 -37.78 15.62
N ASN A 405 -4.10 -38.07 15.42
CA ASN A 405 -3.02 -37.09 15.55
C ASN A 405 -3.17 -35.92 14.55
N LEU A 406 -3.55 -36.21 13.30
CA LEU A 406 -3.80 -35.17 12.29
C LEU A 406 -5.09 -34.39 12.62
N GLN A 407 -6.11 -35.05 13.17
CA GLN A 407 -7.31 -34.36 13.61
C GLN A 407 -7.03 -33.42 14.79
N GLU A 408 -6.19 -33.84 15.74
CA GLU A 408 -5.75 -33.03 16.88
C GLU A 408 -4.94 -31.82 16.40
N GLN A 409 -3.93 -32.03 15.55
CA GLN A 409 -3.14 -30.94 14.95
C GLN A 409 -4.01 -29.90 14.24
N LEU A 410 -5.02 -30.33 13.46
CA LEU A 410 -5.92 -29.41 12.79
C LEU A 410 -6.78 -28.62 13.79
N ARG A 411 -7.29 -29.28 14.84
CA ARG A 411 -8.09 -28.62 15.89
C ARG A 411 -7.25 -27.61 16.68
N ASP A 412 -6.04 -27.98 17.05
CA ASP A 412 -5.10 -27.11 17.78
C ASP A 412 -4.76 -25.88 16.96
N TYR A 413 -4.45 -26.07 15.67
CA TYR A 413 -4.20 -24.95 14.77
C TYR A 413 -5.44 -24.05 14.58
N CYS A 414 -6.64 -24.62 14.45
CA CYS A 414 -7.88 -23.83 14.37
C CYS A 414 -8.13 -23.03 15.65
N ALA A 415 -7.87 -23.62 16.82
CA ALA A 415 -8.01 -22.94 18.11
C ALA A 415 -6.99 -21.79 18.23
N LEU A 416 -5.74 -22.00 17.84
CA LEU A 416 -4.71 -20.95 17.80
C LEU A 416 -5.09 -19.81 16.85
N LEU A 417 -5.58 -20.14 15.65
CA LEU A 417 -6.02 -19.15 14.67
C LEU A 417 -7.16 -18.30 15.24
N VAL A 418 -8.18 -18.91 15.84
CA VAL A 418 -9.30 -18.18 16.45
C VAL A 418 -8.84 -17.36 17.65
N ALA A 419 -7.94 -17.85 18.48
CA ALA A 419 -7.41 -17.07 19.61
C ALA A 419 -6.59 -15.85 19.17
N LYS A 420 -5.82 -15.96 18.08
CA LYS A 420 -4.96 -14.87 17.56
C LYS A 420 -5.70 -13.87 16.67
N VAL A 421 -6.66 -14.33 15.88
CA VAL A 421 -7.40 -13.50 14.91
C VAL A 421 -8.75 -13.04 15.48
N GLY A 422 -9.35 -13.87 16.32
CA GLY A 422 -10.60 -13.58 16.99
C GLY A 422 -10.43 -12.52 18.06
N ASN A 423 -11.55 -11.85 18.35
CA ASN A 423 -11.63 -10.93 19.46
C ASN A 423 -12.18 -11.69 20.68
N GLU A 424 -11.37 -12.57 21.27
CA GLU A 424 -11.73 -13.16 22.55
C GLU A 424 -11.77 -12.05 23.59
N ARG A 425 -12.91 -11.92 24.29
CA ARG A 425 -13.02 -11.06 25.47
C ARG A 425 -12.14 -11.68 26.54
N ASP A 426 -10.99 -11.08 26.80
CA ASP A 426 -10.21 -11.47 27.95
C ASP A 426 -10.93 -11.06 29.23
N TYR A 427 -10.80 -11.85 30.29
CA TYR A 427 -11.26 -11.50 31.63
C TYR A 427 -10.75 -10.11 32.12
N TYR A 428 -9.64 -9.62 31.56
CA TYR A 428 -9.10 -8.29 31.84
C TYR A 428 -9.91 -7.14 31.21
N ASP A 429 -10.65 -7.38 30.13
CA ASP A 429 -11.56 -6.38 29.56
C ASP A 429 -12.76 -6.13 30.50
N GLU A 430 -13.18 -7.12 31.30
CA GLU A 430 -14.20 -6.92 32.33
C GLU A 430 -13.70 -6.02 33.48
N GLU A 431 -12.44 -6.17 33.92
CA GLU A 431 -11.83 -5.29 34.93
C GLU A 431 -11.64 -3.86 34.41
N SER A 432 -11.22 -3.73 33.15
CA SER A 432 -11.01 -2.44 32.46
C SER A 432 -12.33 -1.71 32.21
N GLU A 433 -13.37 -2.41 31.73
CA GLU A 433 -14.72 -1.87 31.60
C GLU A 433 -15.33 -1.53 32.96
N ASN A 434 -15.06 -2.31 34.01
CA ASN A 434 -15.51 -1.99 35.37
C ASN A 434 -14.80 -0.74 35.93
N LEU A 435 -13.54 -0.50 35.56
CA LEU A 435 -12.83 0.74 35.89
C LEU A 435 -13.42 1.96 35.17
N ILE A 436 -13.75 1.82 33.87
CA ILE A 436 -14.33 2.87 33.02
C ILE A 436 -15.79 3.16 33.40
N LYS A 437 -16.62 2.14 33.67
CA LYS A 437 -17.99 2.33 34.19
C LYS A 437 -18.01 3.01 35.57
N ALA A 438 -16.92 2.91 36.32
CA ALA A 438 -16.77 3.59 37.60
C ALA A 438 -16.19 5.03 37.49
N GLU A 439 -15.70 5.47 36.31
CA GLU A 439 -15.36 6.88 36.06
C GLU A 439 -16.61 7.77 35.90
N GLU A 440 -17.75 7.18 35.57
CA GLU A 440 -19.07 7.86 35.59
C GLU A 440 -19.67 7.96 37.01
N GLY A 441 -18.97 7.45 38.03
CA GLY A 441 -19.37 7.44 39.44
C GLY A 441 -18.93 8.68 40.24
N SER A 442 -19.82 9.12 41.13
CA SER A 442 -19.71 10.24 42.08
C SER A 442 -18.29 10.55 42.61
N TRP A 443 -17.98 11.84 42.81
CA TRP A 443 -16.70 12.39 43.33
C TRP A 443 -16.16 11.73 44.61
N VAL A 444 -17.00 10.99 45.33
CA VAL A 444 -16.65 10.22 46.53
C VAL A 444 -15.81 8.97 46.18
N ASP A 445 -16.06 8.34 45.03
CA ASP A 445 -15.27 7.20 44.52
C ASP A 445 -13.87 7.65 44.05
N ALA A 446 -13.76 8.88 43.52
CA ALA A 446 -12.47 9.48 43.15
C ALA A 446 -11.56 9.71 44.38
N LEU A 447 -12.14 10.08 45.53
CA LEU A 447 -11.41 10.22 46.80
C LEU A 447 -11.03 8.87 47.42
N ALA A 448 -11.87 7.84 47.25
CA ALA A 448 -11.58 6.48 47.72
C ALA A 448 -10.38 5.86 46.97
N ARG A 449 -10.23 6.15 45.66
CA ARG A 449 -9.09 5.71 44.83
C ARG A 449 -7.75 6.37 45.21
N LEU A 450 -7.76 7.57 45.80
CA LEU A 450 -6.53 8.22 46.29
C LEU A 450 -5.93 7.46 47.50
N VAL A 451 -6.77 6.75 48.25
CA VAL A 451 -6.40 6.07 49.49
C VAL A 451 -6.19 4.56 49.29
N VAL A 452 -6.70 3.98 48.20
CA VAL A 452 -6.65 2.54 47.95
C VAL A 452 -6.05 2.22 46.58
N ALA A 453 -4.90 1.52 46.66
CA ALA A 453 -4.26 0.71 45.62
C ALA A 453 -3.62 1.47 44.45
N VAL A 454 -2.38 1.90 44.66
CA VAL A 454 -1.35 1.76 43.61
C VAL A 454 -1.18 0.24 43.40
N PRO A 455 -1.55 -0.33 42.24
CA PRO A 455 -1.22 -1.71 41.95
C PRO A 455 0.29 -1.87 42.06
N PRO A 456 0.81 -2.97 42.65
CA PRO A 456 2.25 -3.19 42.66
C PRO A 456 2.76 -3.11 41.21
N PRO A 457 3.91 -2.44 40.96
CA PRO A 457 4.47 -2.36 39.62
C PRO A 457 4.57 -3.78 39.06
N PRO A 458 4.11 -4.03 37.82
CA PRO A 458 4.10 -5.37 37.25
C PRO A 458 5.52 -5.95 37.33
N SER A 459 5.60 -7.23 37.68
CA SER A 459 6.89 -7.89 37.82
C SER A 459 7.67 -7.76 36.50
N PRO A 460 9.02 -7.76 36.52
CA PRO A 460 9.80 -7.66 35.30
C PRO A 460 9.45 -8.77 34.27
N ASN A 461 8.98 -9.93 34.75
CA ASN A 461 8.51 -11.02 33.89
C ASN A 461 7.18 -10.72 33.20
N ASP A 462 6.25 -10.05 33.88
CA ASP A 462 4.94 -9.67 33.31
C ASP A 462 5.07 -8.52 32.30
N LYS A 463 6.03 -7.61 32.52
CA LYS A 463 6.37 -6.56 31.56
C LYS A 463 6.95 -7.14 30.28
N GLU A 464 7.89 -8.08 30.40
CA GLU A 464 8.49 -8.78 29.26
C GLU A 464 7.44 -9.58 28.48
N LEU A 465 6.51 -10.26 29.16
CA LEU A 465 5.43 -11.02 28.52
C LEU A 465 4.42 -10.13 27.79
N ASN A 466 4.04 -8.99 28.36
CA ASN A 466 3.16 -8.03 27.68
C ASN A 466 3.86 -7.31 26.52
N MET A 467 5.19 -7.11 26.62
CA MET A 467 6.00 -6.60 25.53
C MET A 467 6.17 -7.59 24.38
N ARG A 468 5.78 -8.86 24.53
CA ARG A 468 5.78 -9.87 23.44
C ARG A 468 4.43 -10.02 22.74
N LYS A 469 3.42 -9.23 23.12
CA LYS A 469 2.07 -9.26 22.53
C LYS A 469 1.89 -8.20 21.44
N GLY A 470 2.83 -8.11 20.49
CA GLY A 470 2.88 -7.02 19.52
C GLY A 470 1.62 -6.87 18.67
N THR A 471 0.97 -7.98 18.30
CA THR A 471 -0.27 -7.97 17.51
C THR A 471 -1.42 -7.36 18.30
N ARG A 472 -1.56 -7.75 19.57
CA ARG A 472 -2.58 -7.20 20.46
C ARG A 472 -2.30 -5.73 20.77
N ASN A 473 -1.07 -5.39 21.11
CA ASN A 473 -0.67 -4.02 21.41
C ASN A 473 -0.94 -3.09 20.23
N PHE A 474 -0.71 -3.56 18.99
CA PHE A 474 -1.04 -2.81 17.78
C PHE A 474 -2.55 -2.59 17.62
N ARG A 475 -3.38 -3.63 17.83
CA ARG A 475 -4.84 -3.51 17.81
C ARG A 475 -5.34 -2.54 18.88
N ASP A 476 -4.89 -2.71 20.12
CA ASP A 476 -5.33 -1.91 21.26
C ASP A 476 -4.89 -0.44 21.10
N MET A 477 -3.68 -0.19 20.54
CA MET A 477 -3.23 1.14 20.13
C MET A 477 -4.20 1.77 19.12
N ILE A 478 -4.59 1.05 18.06
CA ILE A 478 -5.50 1.56 17.03
C ILE A 478 -6.86 1.93 17.64
N VAL A 479 -7.43 1.03 18.44
CA VAL A 479 -8.75 1.24 19.06
C VAL A 479 -8.72 2.44 20.01
N ASN A 480 -7.70 2.53 20.86
CA ASN A 480 -7.55 3.65 21.80
C ASN A 480 -7.31 4.97 21.08
N MET A 481 -6.41 5.01 20.10
CA MET A 481 -6.14 6.20 19.28
C MET A 481 -7.43 6.71 18.59
N LEU A 482 -8.18 5.82 17.93
CA LEU A 482 -9.41 6.20 17.25
C LEU A 482 -10.50 6.67 18.22
N ARG A 483 -10.58 6.04 19.40
CA ARG A 483 -11.48 6.45 20.48
C ARG A 483 -11.14 7.84 21.00
N GLU A 484 -9.86 8.10 21.31
CA GLU A 484 -9.40 9.41 21.78
C GLU A 484 -9.66 10.51 20.75
N TRP A 485 -9.41 10.25 19.47
CA TRP A 485 -9.71 11.22 18.42
C TRP A 485 -11.21 11.50 18.25
N ALA A 486 -12.06 10.48 18.44
CA ALA A 486 -13.51 10.64 18.35
C ALA A 486 -14.13 11.32 19.60
N LEU A 487 -13.51 11.15 20.78
CA LEU A 487 -13.95 11.77 22.03
C LEU A 487 -13.37 13.17 22.26
N GLY A 488 -12.31 13.53 21.54
CA GLY A 488 -11.71 14.86 21.58
C GLY A 488 -12.57 15.91 20.89
N ASP A 489 -12.04 16.47 19.80
CA ASP A 489 -12.71 17.54 19.05
C ASP A 489 -13.71 17.01 18.02
N PHE A 490 -14.68 17.86 17.64
CA PHE A 490 -15.61 17.56 16.56
C PHE A 490 -14.87 17.42 15.24
N ILE A 491 -15.05 16.28 14.56
CA ILE A 491 -14.41 15.98 13.27
C ILE A 491 -15.29 16.51 12.13
N GLU A 492 -14.76 17.42 11.32
CA GLU A 492 -15.47 18.00 10.17
C GLU A 492 -15.33 17.16 8.89
N SER A 493 -14.18 16.51 8.69
CA SER A 493 -13.88 15.75 7.48
C SER A 493 -14.65 14.42 7.42
N ASN A 494 -15.61 14.33 6.49
CA ASN A 494 -16.31 13.09 6.16
C ASN A 494 -15.37 11.96 5.69
N GLU A 495 -14.25 12.32 5.04
CA GLU A 495 -13.25 11.34 4.61
C GLU A 495 -12.56 10.70 5.82
N LEU A 496 -12.18 11.52 6.81
CA LEU A 496 -11.54 11.02 8.04
C LEU A 496 -12.48 10.08 8.78
N ILE A 497 -13.74 10.48 8.98
CA ILE A 497 -14.75 9.65 9.65
C ILE A 497 -14.89 8.29 8.97
N ARG A 498 -15.03 8.27 7.64
CA ARG A 498 -15.17 7.01 6.89
C ARG A 498 -13.95 6.11 7.06
N LYS A 499 -12.74 6.68 7.01
CA LYS A 499 -11.49 5.92 7.16
C LYS A 499 -11.29 5.40 8.58
N MET A 500 -11.61 6.20 9.60
CA MET A 500 -11.57 5.80 11.00
C MET A 500 -12.50 4.60 11.27
N PHE A 501 -13.76 4.67 10.82
CA PHE A 501 -14.70 3.56 11.02
C PHE A 501 -14.33 2.31 10.23
N ASN A 502 -13.78 2.45 9.02
CA ASN A 502 -13.28 1.31 8.26
C ASN A 502 -12.14 0.61 9.01
N LEU A 503 -11.15 1.39 9.48
CA LEU A 503 -10.02 0.85 10.24
C LEU A 503 -10.48 0.19 11.55
N LEU A 504 -11.43 0.81 12.26
CA LEU A 504 -12.02 0.25 13.47
C LEU A 504 -12.73 -1.08 13.19
N LEU A 505 -13.55 -1.13 12.13
CA LEU A 505 -14.27 -2.34 11.76
C LEU A 505 -13.31 -3.51 11.50
N ARG A 506 -12.18 -3.27 10.85
CA ARG A 506 -11.14 -4.30 10.61
C ARG A 506 -10.63 -4.90 11.93
N GLN A 507 -10.39 -4.07 12.95
CA GLN A 507 -9.91 -4.54 14.26
C GLN A 507 -10.88 -5.51 14.97
N TYR A 508 -12.19 -5.41 14.70
CA TYR A 508 -13.22 -6.29 15.28
C TYR A 508 -13.65 -7.44 14.36
N SER A 509 -13.30 -7.40 13.07
CA SER A 509 -13.78 -8.35 12.06
C SER A 509 -12.68 -9.25 11.49
N GLY A 510 -11.59 -9.46 12.23
CA GLY A 510 -10.41 -10.22 11.78
C GLY A 510 -10.73 -11.60 11.18
N VAL A 511 -11.67 -12.36 11.75
CA VAL A 511 -12.06 -13.69 11.22
C VAL A 511 -12.71 -13.57 9.84
N ARG A 512 -13.60 -12.59 9.68
CA ARG A 512 -14.25 -12.32 8.39
C ARG A 512 -13.25 -11.79 7.38
N GLU A 513 -12.38 -10.88 7.79
CA GLU A 513 -11.33 -10.34 6.93
C GLU A 513 -10.41 -11.45 6.41
N LEU A 514 -10.01 -12.38 7.28
CA LEU A 514 -9.22 -13.54 6.87
C LEU A 514 -10.00 -14.46 5.92
N GLN A 515 -11.29 -14.70 6.16
CA GLN A 515 -12.15 -15.49 5.27
C GLN A 515 -12.25 -14.87 3.87
N ASP A 516 -12.52 -13.57 3.81
CA ASP A 516 -12.63 -12.81 2.55
C ASP A 516 -11.29 -12.84 1.79
N ALA A 517 -10.17 -12.78 2.51
CA ALA A 517 -8.84 -12.83 1.91
C ALA A 517 -8.44 -14.24 1.43
N ILE A 518 -8.81 -15.30 2.16
CA ILE A 518 -8.64 -16.70 1.72
C ILE A 518 -9.41 -16.94 0.42
N ALA A 519 -10.62 -16.39 0.29
CA ALA A 519 -11.41 -16.49 -0.94
C ALA A 519 -10.72 -15.85 -2.15
N GLN A 520 -9.77 -14.92 -1.92
CA GLN A 520 -8.94 -14.26 -2.93
C GLN A 520 -7.49 -14.82 -2.98
N THR A 521 -7.26 -16.01 -2.41
CA THR A 521 -5.95 -16.65 -2.38
C THR A 521 -5.83 -17.75 -3.43
N TYR A 522 -4.70 -17.76 -4.16
CA TYR A 522 -4.32 -18.81 -5.10
C TYR A 522 -2.92 -19.30 -4.83
N VAL A 523 -2.73 -20.62 -4.94
CA VAL A 523 -1.48 -21.29 -4.64
C VAL A 523 -0.97 -22.00 -5.90
N LEU A 524 0.32 -21.84 -6.20
CA LEU A 524 0.98 -22.47 -7.35
C LEU A 524 2.37 -22.98 -7.00
N HIS A 525 2.92 -23.83 -7.86
CA HIS A 525 4.28 -24.34 -7.67
C HIS A 525 5.32 -23.28 -8.07
N GLU A 526 6.41 -23.16 -7.29
CA GLU A 526 7.53 -22.24 -7.53
C GLU A 526 8.12 -22.24 -8.96
N ARG A 527 8.01 -23.35 -9.70
CA ARG A 527 8.50 -23.48 -11.08
C ARG A 527 7.83 -22.51 -12.07
N ASN A 528 6.66 -21.97 -11.70
CA ASN A 528 5.88 -21.05 -12.52
C ASN A 528 6.14 -19.57 -12.15
N ASN A 529 7.09 -19.26 -11.24
CA ASN A 529 7.30 -17.91 -10.73
C ASN A 529 7.68 -16.91 -11.83
N GLU A 530 8.56 -17.29 -12.76
CA GLU A 530 8.96 -16.41 -13.88
C GLU A 530 7.78 -16.11 -14.81
N ASP A 531 7.04 -17.14 -15.21
CA ASP A 531 5.84 -17.00 -16.03
C ASP A 531 4.80 -16.10 -15.32
N LEU A 532 4.68 -16.20 -13.99
CA LEU A 532 3.73 -15.42 -13.21
C LEU A 532 4.16 -13.95 -13.08
N GLN A 533 5.46 -13.71 -12.89
CA GLN A 533 6.00 -12.37 -12.84
C GLN A 533 5.72 -11.62 -14.15
N ASP A 534 5.98 -12.27 -15.28
CA ASP A 534 5.65 -11.74 -16.61
C ASP A 534 4.14 -11.50 -16.75
N PHE A 535 3.32 -12.43 -16.29
CA PHE A 535 1.86 -12.29 -16.32
C PHE A 535 1.37 -11.06 -15.54
N ILE A 536 1.89 -10.84 -14.33
CA ILE A 536 1.54 -9.70 -13.46
C ILE A 536 1.88 -8.38 -14.15
N VAL A 537 3.05 -8.28 -14.79
CA VAL A 537 3.45 -7.06 -15.53
C VAL A 537 2.42 -6.69 -16.60
N TYR A 538 1.97 -7.66 -17.41
CA TYR A 538 0.97 -7.39 -18.44
C TYR A 538 -0.43 -7.16 -17.86
N LEU A 539 -0.77 -7.77 -16.73
CA LEU A 539 -2.04 -7.52 -16.03
C LEU A 539 -2.12 -6.08 -15.53
N ILE A 540 -1.05 -5.56 -14.93
CA ILE A 540 -0.96 -4.15 -14.48
C ILE A 540 -1.14 -3.22 -15.67
N GLN A 541 -0.46 -3.48 -16.79
CA GLN A 541 -0.63 -2.69 -18.02
C GLN A 541 -2.08 -2.63 -18.48
N ILE A 542 -2.82 -3.75 -18.41
CA ILE A 542 -4.25 -3.76 -18.74
C ILE A 542 -5.06 -2.95 -17.71
N ARG A 543 -4.77 -3.06 -16.42
CA ARG A 543 -5.48 -2.32 -15.37
C ARG A 543 -5.26 -0.81 -15.46
N GLU A 544 -4.06 -0.37 -15.84
CA GLU A 544 -3.78 1.07 -16.05
C GLU A 544 -4.69 1.65 -17.15
N LEU A 545 -4.94 0.87 -18.22
CA LEU A 545 -5.81 1.26 -19.33
C LEU A 545 -7.30 1.37 -18.97
N LEU A 546 -7.75 0.86 -17.81
CA LEU A 546 -9.15 0.98 -17.38
C LEU A 546 -9.59 2.43 -17.19
N THR A 547 -8.65 3.29 -16.82
CA THR A 547 -8.91 4.71 -16.51
C THR A 547 -8.45 5.67 -17.60
N VAL A 548 -7.93 5.13 -18.72
CA VAL A 548 -7.31 5.91 -19.80
C VAL A 548 -8.23 5.94 -21.01
N GLN A 549 -8.26 7.08 -21.70
CA GLN A 549 -8.93 7.21 -22.98
C GLN A 549 -8.03 6.64 -24.10
N PHE A 550 -8.58 5.76 -24.94
CA PHE A 550 -7.81 5.05 -25.96
C PHE A 550 -7.49 5.91 -27.17
N GLU A 551 -6.21 5.98 -27.52
CA GLU A 551 -5.70 6.40 -28.83
C GLU A 551 -4.86 5.27 -29.46
N GLN A 552 -4.06 5.59 -30.49
CA GLN A 552 -3.29 4.61 -31.25
C GLN A 552 -2.22 3.88 -30.41
N VAL A 553 -1.62 4.57 -29.44
CA VAL A 553 -0.56 4.01 -28.59
C VAL A 553 -1.16 3.03 -27.58
N GLU A 554 -2.22 3.44 -26.89
CA GLU A 554 -2.95 2.64 -25.90
C GLU A 554 -3.58 1.39 -26.54
N GLU A 555 -4.12 1.52 -27.75
CA GLU A 555 -4.61 0.39 -28.54
C GLU A 555 -3.52 -0.65 -28.79
N ALA A 556 -2.33 -0.19 -29.18
CA ALA A 556 -1.21 -1.08 -29.47
C ALA A 556 -0.67 -1.74 -28.19
N ILE A 557 -0.67 -1.02 -27.05
CA ILE A 557 -0.35 -1.57 -25.73
C ILE A 557 -1.37 -2.64 -25.34
N LEU A 558 -2.67 -2.37 -25.49
CA LEU A 558 -3.75 -3.32 -25.18
C LEU A 558 -3.63 -4.61 -26.00
N LYS A 559 -3.52 -4.49 -27.34
CA LYS A 559 -3.40 -5.65 -28.24
C LYS A 559 -2.20 -6.52 -27.85
N ARG A 560 -1.06 -5.88 -27.53
CA ARG A 560 0.14 -6.58 -27.08
C ARG A 560 -0.04 -7.24 -25.71
N GLY A 561 -0.62 -6.53 -24.74
CA GLY A 561 -0.88 -7.04 -23.40
C GLY A 561 -1.77 -8.29 -23.45
N LEU A 562 -2.89 -8.22 -24.16
CA LEU A 562 -3.80 -9.35 -24.37
C LEU A 562 -3.10 -10.55 -25.03
N TRP A 563 -2.29 -10.31 -26.07
CA TRP A 563 -1.55 -11.38 -26.72
C TRP A 563 -0.50 -12.01 -25.80
N LYS A 564 0.20 -11.19 -25.00
CA LYS A 564 1.21 -11.67 -24.04
C LYS A 564 0.59 -12.47 -22.90
N LEU A 565 -0.55 -12.04 -22.35
CA LEU A 565 -1.29 -12.81 -21.37
C LEU A 565 -1.74 -14.16 -21.95
N MET A 566 -2.28 -14.16 -23.17
CA MET A 566 -2.74 -15.39 -23.82
C MET A 566 -1.59 -16.32 -24.23
N ASN A 567 -0.40 -15.79 -24.53
CA ASN A 567 0.79 -16.57 -24.86
C ASN A 567 1.63 -16.97 -23.62
N ASN A 568 1.07 -16.78 -22.41
CA ASN A 568 1.67 -17.23 -21.17
C ASN A 568 1.16 -18.62 -20.80
N ARG A 569 2.04 -19.49 -20.28
CA ARG A 569 1.67 -20.86 -19.90
C ARG A 569 0.63 -20.91 -18.78
N ILE A 570 0.68 -19.95 -17.86
CA ILE A 570 -0.22 -19.87 -16.71
C ILE A 570 -1.67 -19.70 -17.15
N PHE A 571 -1.91 -18.97 -18.24
CA PHE A 571 -3.24 -18.72 -18.77
C PHE A 571 -4.01 -20.02 -19.05
N PHE A 572 -3.33 -21.05 -19.56
CA PHE A 572 -3.94 -22.34 -19.88
C PHE A 572 -3.87 -23.37 -18.75
N GLN A 573 -2.82 -23.31 -17.92
CA GLN A 573 -2.64 -24.25 -16.81
C GLN A 573 -3.53 -23.91 -15.61
N HIS A 574 -3.82 -22.62 -15.39
CA HIS A 574 -4.49 -22.11 -14.21
C HIS A 574 -5.66 -21.17 -14.58
N PRO A 575 -6.73 -21.67 -15.24
CA PRO A 575 -7.88 -20.84 -15.63
C PRO A 575 -8.63 -20.24 -14.43
N ASP A 576 -8.59 -20.88 -13.25
CA ASP A 576 -9.22 -20.36 -12.04
C ASP A 576 -8.47 -19.14 -11.48
N LEU A 577 -7.15 -19.07 -11.61
CA LEU A 577 -6.37 -17.88 -11.23
C LEU A 577 -6.78 -16.66 -12.08
N MET A 578 -7.02 -16.87 -13.38
CA MET A 578 -7.48 -15.80 -14.27
C MET A 578 -8.87 -15.27 -13.90
N ARG A 579 -9.73 -16.13 -13.33
CA ARG A 579 -11.03 -15.73 -12.80
C ARG A 579 -10.86 -14.96 -11.49
N LEU A 580 -10.01 -15.46 -10.59
CA LEU A 580 -9.72 -14.83 -9.30
C LEU A 580 -9.17 -13.41 -9.44
N LEU A 581 -8.23 -13.21 -10.38
CA LEU A 581 -7.64 -11.89 -10.67
C LEU A 581 -8.55 -10.99 -11.53
N SER A 582 -9.81 -11.38 -11.73
CA SER A 582 -10.81 -10.63 -12.50
C SER A 582 -10.33 -10.18 -13.88
N VAL A 583 -9.47 -10.97 -14.54
CA VAL A 583 -8.85 -10.59 -15.82
C VAL A 583 -9.92 -10.38 -16.89
N HIS A 584 -10.91 -11.27 -16.92
CA HIS A 584 -12.05 -11.19 -17.82
C HIS A 584 -12.92 -9.95 -17.55
N GLU A 585 -13.17 -9.60 -16.28
CA GLU A 585 -13.91 -8.38 -15.91
C GLU A 585 -13.17 -7.13 -16.37
N ASN A 586 -11.86 -7.04 -16.12
CA ASN A 586 -11.03 -5.93 -16.58
C ASN A 586 -11.12 -5.76 -18.12
N VAL A 587 -11.03 -6.85 -18.88
CA VAL A 587 -11.14 -6.82 -20.34
C VAL A 587 -12.56 -6.45 -20.80
N MET A 588 -13.60 -6.91 -20.11
CA MET A 588 -14.99 -6.53 -20.40
C MET A 588 -15.24 -5.05 -20.11
N SER A 589 -14.73 -4.50 -19.01
CA SER A 589 -14.81 -3.07 -18.68
C SER A 589 -14.12 -2.21 -19.73
N ILE A 590 -12.91 -2.59 -20.18
CA ILE A 590 -12.24 -1.90 -21.29
C ILE A 590 -13.09 -1.95 -22.56
N MET A 591 -13.61 -3.13 -22.91
CA MET A 591 -14.47 -3.29 -24.09
C MET A 591 -15.74 -2.44 -24.00
N MET A 592 -16.36 -2.36 -22.83
CA MET A 592 -17.54 -1.52 -22.59
C MET A 592 -17.21 -0.03 -22.70
N ASN A 593 -16.07 0.41 -22.17
CA ASN A 593 -15.60 1.79 -22.29
C ASN A 593 -15.39 2.18 -23.76
N ILE A 594 -14.79 1.29 -24.56
CA ILE A 594 -14.58 1.49 -26.00
C ILE A 594 -15.92 1.60 -26.74
N LEU A 595 -16.87 0.69 -26.47
CA LEU A 595 -18.19 0.70 -27.10
C LEU A 595 -19.03 1.92 -26.70
N THR A 596 -18.97 2.34 -25.43
CA THR A 596 -19.69 3.51 -24.92
C THR A 596 -19.14 4.80 -25.53
N ALA A 597 -17.81 4.91 -25.65
CA ALA A 597 -17.18 6.05 -26.33
C ALA A 597 -17.59 6.16 -27.80
N GLN A 598 -17.74 5.01 -28.50
CA GLN A 598 -18.26 4.99 -29.87
C GLN A 598 -19.70 5.49 -29.95
N GLN A 599 -20.59 5.05 -29.06
CA GLN A 599 -21.99 5.45 -29.05
C GLN A 599 -22.14 6.96 -28.76
N GLY A 600 -21.40 7.49 -27.78
CA GLY A 600 -21.41 8.92 -27.47
C GLY A 600 -20.89 9.82 -28.60
N ALA A 601 -19.93 9.34 -29.40
CA ALA A 601 -19.47 10.05 -30.60
C ALA A 601 -20.52 10.06 -31.73
N VAL A 602 -21.34 9.00 -31.84
CA VAL A 602 -22.41 8.89 -32.85
C VAL A 602 -23.61 9.80 -32.53
N GLU A 603 -23.85 10.11 -31.26
CA GLU A 603 -24.95 11.00 -30.84
C GLU A 603 -24.60 12.50 -30.93
N HIS A 604 -23.31 12.87 -30.88
CA HIS A 604 -22.87 14.27 -30.85
C HIS A 604 -22.35 14.84 -32.18
N GLU A 605 -21.96 14.01 -33.15
CA GLU A 605 -21.49 14.48 -34.46
C GLU A 605 -22.38 13.96 -35.60
N GLY A 606 -23.05 14.88 -36.29
CA GLY A 606 -23.83 14.61 -37.48
C GLY A 606 -23.01 13.90 -38.58
N GLU A 607 -23.72 13.19 -39.45
CA GLU A 607 -23.23 12.11 -40.32
C GLU A 607 -22.10 12.43 -41.34
N GLU A 608 -21.54 13.64 -41.41
CA GLU A 608 -20.69 14.08 -42.53
C GLU A 608 -19.16 13.92 -42.36
N LEU A 609 -18.66 13.45 -41.22
CA LEU A 609 -17.22 13.16 -41.01
C LEU A 609 -16.88 11.67 -40.78
N LYS A 610 -17.86 10.77 -40.98
CA LYS A 610 -17.78 9.32 -40.71
C LYS A 610 -16.74 8.53 -41.51
N GLU A 611 -16.01 9.10 -42.47
CA GLU A 611 -15.19 8.29 -43.37
C GLU A 611 -13.70 8.20 -42.96
N LYS A 612 -13.41 7.12 -42.21
CA LYS A 612 -12.37 6.10 -42.49
C LYS A 612 -11.28 5.83 -41.44
N ILE A 613 -11.04 6.68 -40.43
CA ILE A 613 -9.92 6.45 -39.49
C ILE A 613 -10.39 6.02 -38.09
N THR A 614 -11.36 6.69 -37.46
CA THR A 614 -11.74 6.41 -36.06
C THR A 614 -12.65 5.18 -35.85
N ILE A 615 -13.47 4.82 -36.85
CA ILE A 615 -14.45 3.72 -36.74
C ILE A 615 -13.79 2.34 -36.97
N LYS A 616 -12.69 2.27 -37.72
CA LYS A 616 -12.03 1.00 -38.07
C LYS A 616 -11.13 0.50 -36.93
N ASP A 617 -10.40 1.41 -36.29
CA ASP A 617 -9.41 1.10 -35.25
C ASP A 617 -10.08 0.58 -33.96
N SER A 618 -11.18 1.22 -33.55
CA SER A 618 -11.99 0.78 -32.42
C SER A 618 -12.65 -0.59 -32.64
N SER A 619 -12.96 -0.98 -33.89
CA SER A 619 -13.44 -2.32 -34.21
C SER A 619 -12.37 -3.40 -33.97
N GLU A 620 -11.10 -3.12 -34.26
CA GLU A 620 -10.02 -4.08 -34.06
C GLU A 620 -9.73 -4.34 -32.58
N MET A 621 -9.80 -3.32 -31.72
CA MET A 621 -9.70 -3.48 -30.27
C MET A 621 -10.81 -4.37 -29.71
N VAL A 622 -12.06 -4.11 -30.10
CA VAL A 622 -13.21 -4.93 -29.68
C VAL A 622 -13.04 -6.37 -30.16
N VAL A 623 -12.53 -6.59 -31.38
CA VAL A 623 -12.22 -7.93 -31.88
C VAL A 623 -11.11 -8.60 -31.07
N ALA A 624 -10.06 -7.88 -30.67
CA ALA A 624 -8.99 -8.41 -29.84
C ALA A 624 -9.50 -8.83 -28.44
N CYS A 625 -10.27 -7.96 -27.77
CA CYS A 625 -10.91 -8.26 -26.50
C CYS A 625 -11.87 -9.46 -26.62
N SER A 626 -12.72 -9.47 -27.65
CA SER A 626 -13.67 -10.56 -27.90
C SER A 626 -12.97 -11.89 -28.15
N ARG A 627 -11.87 -11.89 -28.93
CA ARG A 627 -11.04 -13.09 -29.15
C ARG A 627 -10.45 -13.59 -27.85
N PHE A 628 -9.85 -12.70 -27.05
CA PHE A 628 -9.28 -13.04 -25.74
C PHE A 628 -10.34 -13.69 -24.83
N LEU A 629 -11.52 -13.08 -24.72
CA LEU A 629 -12.64 -13.62 -23.93
C LEU A 629 -13.11 -14.98 -24.47
N CYS A 630 -13.15 -15.18 -25.79
CA CYS A 630 -13.47 -16.49 -26.37
C CYS A 630 -12.46 -17.58 -25.97
N TYR A 631 -11.16 -17.25 -25.94
CA TYR A 631 -10.13 -18.19 -25.47
C TYR A 631 -10.32 -18.51 -23.99
N PHE A 632 -10.53 -17.50 -23.15
CA PHE A 632 -10.83 -17.69 -21.72
C PHE A 632 -12.07 -18.57 -21.48
N CYS A 633 -13.16 -18.34 -22.21
CA CYS A 633 -14.37 -19.15 -22.12
C CYS A 633 -14.17 -20.61 -22.56
N ARG A 634 -13.25 -20.88 -23.50
CA ARG A 634 -12.96 -22.24 -23.96
C ARG A 634 -12.10 -23.03 -22.98
N THR A 635 -11.23 -22.35 -22.22
CA THR A 635 -10.33 -22.98 -21.24
C THR A 635 -11.02 -23.22 -19.90
N SER A 636 -12.03 -22.42 -19.56
CA SER A 636 -12.84 -22.62 -18.36
C SER A 636 -13.78 -23.83 -18.51
N ARG A 637 -13.58 -24.86 -17.67
CA ARG A 637 -14.47 -26.04 -17.59
C ARG A 637 -15.76 -25.77 -16.80
N GLN A 638 -15.74 -24.77 -15.92
CA GLN A 638 -16.96 -24.20 -15.35
C GLN A 638 -17.56 -23.27 -16.38
N LYS A 639 -18.81 -23.51 -16.80
CA LYS A 639 -19.57 -22.51 -17.54
C LYS A 639 -19.56 -21.21 -16.72
N PRO A 640 -19.57 -20.03 -17.35
CA PRO A 640 -19.91 -18.81 -16.63
C PRO A 640 -21.36 -18.99 -16.13
N GLU A 641 -21.51 -19.48 -14.90
CA GLU A 641 -22.65 -19.11 -14.09
C GLU A 641 -22.42 -17.64 -13.79
N SER A 642 -22.96 -16.80 -14.68
CA SER A 642 -23.15 -15.40 -14.44
C SER A 642 -24.05 -15.27 -13.22
N ASP A 643 -23.45 -15.00 -12.07
CA ASP A 643 -24.14 -14.29 -11.00
C ASP A 643 -24.55 -12.93 -11.59
N VAL A 644 -25.81 -12.86 -12.04
CA VAL A 644 -26.55 -11.63 -12.35
C VAL A 644 -27.18 -11.11 -11.08
#